data_AF-A0A2P6NCR0-F1
#
_entry.id   AF-A0A2P6NCR0-F1
#
_cell.length_a   1.000
_cell.length_b   1.000
_cell.length_c   1.000
_cell.angle_alpha   90.00
_cell.angle_beta   90.00
_cell.angle_gamma   90.00
#
_symmetry.space_group_name_H-M   'P 1'
#
loop_
_entity.id
_entity.type
_entity.pdbx_description
1 polymer ?
#
loop_
_entity_poly.entity_id
_entity_poly.type
_entity_poly.pdbx_seq_one_letter_code
_entity_poly.pdbx_strand_id
1 'polypeptide(L)'
;MPEIERITQLLEQSINNNKLVLAIFLQDNVSNRDVMEFIFTQQKTGSNLKSVQRLYLACKAELQNTISYRIWQRSIEKLDTCLDEYLKTLQDLQSRGQLDRTLGNTLLRRKLEQLNSAVALEAVSIDHKMSYLLKEQELEKLCLQRTTSQNTPPTPRKSEELKTLIDDSDARLMWENSVGNQMVADWSAFIKALSEDIGVITPDQQKVLRRILDNSNTGVVSAYKFGEFLKGFGPLNQCIQNLSHLLIQPWFHGFLSGEETKRFLESQPAGTFLVRFSSSKPGSFALGLAQRGGKVNHVMIRSTPEGFVMLESGQETLFASLDDIVAYYAPVLTSPFSSEILGASWFFGEMDANEADNLLRGQPSGTYVIRFSSQKGYLAGSYVDPEGQVAKCLICTSPQYYLMDDKSKAFRFDTMGELMKHWSSMFQKPYKKTRNEVNNRVRHRIATEIFETEKTYAKILKAVATKFLKPLQTTNASLTTPEELDKIFSNIELLNDLHASIVEELTVVFDNWNEDSMLGKIFVQHESDFHRYQSYINNYDTAIKSFSQASPDLKNFVDSVLYAPDSDHKEISFYLIQPVQRIPRYILLLTDLLKYTPASHDDYEFIEAALNSVKRVTDIINEGKRISDNNLKIGEMNQNISGTLNLKSLLERRKYFFEGDLMDRMKKKERRVYLLNGLLVITQKKKDGKYEYLSHFNLSRQTPIVDVPDMKNDENTFKIISASAPDEPLAWFQSRSIADKENWIQAYQDMMNYEDKLQRSLLRKGETGHRDSIDLGSSMKKTRDALKVQKIIQPAWRSGPRLIVETRRRITLRTDFRIVKRHTNRQQIDTAHITIMSHQSLPSSWNNMAANYEKTAAGATLHVARIMSGQIPDGAKILDNGCGTGLFIESMEGRGVDITATDFSQGMIDIIRGKMEQRHWSNVKCQIEDAQSLSFSDEHFSHVILNMVIQMIPDPVKAVSEAHRVLQPGGVAMIGNWKFSGMARLLGQMYSEAGAGDNKFSKFGWSQEKSEEVAGQGGFQQIKTESLEFDVPLDGYDDAVIQHVAKNFANPASLDADTMSRFTQSVVDTLTHMRDTKIPLPFHAYLLHCTK
;
A
#
# COMPACT_ATOMS: atom_id res chain seq x y z
N MET A 1 54.70 -18.69 -24.49
CA MET A 1 53.86 -18.11 -25.57
C MET A 1 53.04 -19.15 -26.34
N PRO A 2 53.55 -20.34 -26.71
CA PRO A 2 52.70 -21.40 -27.29
C PRO A 2 51.45 -21.73 -26.45
N GLU A 3 51.49 -21.53 -25.11
CA GLU A 3 50.30 -21.68 -24.27
C GLU A 3 49.15 -20.76 -24.66
N ILE A 4 49.42 -19.52 -25.10
CA ILE A 4 48.39 -18.52 -25.44
C ILE A 4 47.67 -18.92 -26.74
N GLU A 5 48.40 -19.47 -27.71
CA GLU A 5 47.81 -20.00 -28.94
C GLU A 5 47.03 -21.29 -28.67
N ARG A 6 47.59 -22.21 -27.86
CA ARG A 6 46.88 -23.41 -27.39
C ARG A 6 45.56 -23.07 -26.69
N ILE A 7 45.55 -22.13 -25.74
CA ILE A 7 44.33 -21.68 -25.04
C ILE A 7 43.30 -21.10 -26.03
N THR A 8 43.75 -20.34 -27.02
CA THR A 8 42.87 -19.79 -28.07
C THR A 8 42.23 -20.91 -28.90
N GLN A 9 43.04 -21.89 -29.34
CA GLN A 9 42.58 -23.05 -30.12
C GLN A 9 41.62 -23.95 -29.32
N LEU A 10 41.89 -24.19 -28.04
CA LEU A 10 41.04 -24.99 -27.14
C LEU A 10 39.65 -24.36 -26.95
N LEU A 11 39.58 -23.04 -26.76
CA LEU A 11 38.31 -22.32 -26.66
C LEU A 11 37.50 -22.42 -27.97
N GLU A 12 38.15 -22.27 -29.12
CA GLU A 12 37.50 -22.37 -30.44
C GLU A 12 37.02 -23.79 -30.76
N GLN A 13 37.83 -24.82 -30.48
CA GLN A 13 37.40 -26.21 -30.59
C GLN A 13 36.22 -26.50 -29.65
N SER A 14 36.27 -26.05 -28.40
CA SER A 14 35.20 -26.27 -27.42
C SER A 14 33.88 -25.60 -27.82
N ILE A 15 33.94 -24.37 -28.33
CA ILE A 15 32.77 -23.65 -28.88
C ILE A 15 32.20 -24.38 -30.09
N ASN A 16 33.04 -24.92 -30.98
CA ASN A 16 32.57 -25.64 -32.18
C ASN A 16 32.02 -27.03 -31.85
N ASN A 17 32.59 -27.75 -30.89
CA ASN A 17 32.09 -29.05 -30.45
C ASN A 17 30.78 -28.92 -29.66
N ASN A 18 30.59 -27.84 -28.89
CA ASN A 18 29.29 -27.53 -28.27
C ASN A 18 28.20 -27.26 -29.33
N LYS A 19 28.51 -26.55 -30.43
CA LYS A 19 27.60 -26.42 -31.59
C LYS A 19 27.26 -27.77 -32.23
N LEU A 20 28.24 -28.67 -32.37
CA LEU A 20 28.03 -30.00 -32.96
C LEU A 20 27.06 -30.83 -32.11
N VAL A 21 27.26 -30.85 -30.79
CA VAL A 21 26.34 -31.47 -29.82
C VAL A 21 24.93 -30.87 -29.95
N LEU A 22 24.81 -29.53 -29.96
CA LEU A 22 23.53 -28.85 -30.14
C LEU A 22 22.84 -29.19 -31.47
N ALA A 23 23.58 -29.30 -32.58
CA ALA A 23 23.02 -29.65 -33.88
C ALA A 23 22.40 -31.06 -33.88
N ILE A 24 23.04 -32.02 -33.24
CA ILE A 24 22.55 -33.41 -33.12
C ILE A 24 21.29 -33.46 -32.24
N PHE A 25 21.30 -32.78 -31.09
CA PHE A 25 20.13 -32.67 -30.20
C PHE A 25 18.93 -31.90 -30.79
N LEU A 26 19.09 -31.24 -31.94
CA LEU A 26 18.03 -30.52 -32.65
C LEU A 26 17.51 -31.26 -33.89
N GLN A 27 18.09 -32.41 -34.27
CA GLN A 27 17.61 -33.21 -35.40
C GLN A 27 16.57 -34.27 -35.00
N ASP A 28 16.69 -34.83 -33.79
CA ASP A 28 15.67 -35.75 -33.26
C ASP A 28 14.49 -34.99 -32.65
N ASN A 29 13.32 -35.16 -33.25
CA ASN A 29 12.12 -34.37 -33.00
C ASN A 29 11.37 -34.85 -31.73
N VAL A 30 12.04 -34.80 -30.57
CA VAL A 30 11.63 -35.45 -29.32
C VAL A 30 11.10 -34.45 -28.30
N SER A 31 9.80 -34.50 -28.00
CA SER A 31 9.07 -33.61 -27.09
C SER A 31 9.35 -33.83 -25.58
N ASN A 32 10.51 -34.37 -25.22
CA ASN A 32 10.85 -34.67 -23.83
C ASN A 32 11.46 -33.44 -23.11
N ARG A 33 10.79 -33.00 -22.04
CA ARG A 33 11.20 -31.90 -21.15
C ARG A 33 12.69 -31.94 -20.78
N ASP A 34 13.19 -33.12 -20.43
CA ASP A 34 14.57 -33.29 -19.97
C ASP A 34 15.57 -32.96 -21.08
N VAL A 35 15.25 -33.21 -22.35
CA VAL A 35 16.11 -32.90 -23.50
C VAL A 35 16.20 -31.39 -23.73
N MET A 36 15.09 -30.67 -23.58
CA MET A 36 15.06 -29.21 -23.67
C MET A 36 15.92 -28.54 -22.59
N GLU A 37 15.91 -29.08 -21.36
CA GLU A 37 16.76 -28.60 -20.26
C GLU A 37 18.26 -28.86 -20.52
N PHE A 38 18.60 -29.98 -21.15
CA PHE A 38 19.98 -30.25 -21.61
C PHE A 38 20.41 -29.26 -22.70
N ILE A 39 19.60 -29.03 -23.73
CA ILE A 39 19.86 -28.08 -24.81
C ILE A 39 20.09 -26.66 -24.26
N PHE A 40 19.24 -26.20 -23.35
CA PHE A 40 19.39 -24.89 -22.69
C PHE A 40 20.71 -24.78 -21.91
N THR A 41 21.12 -25.85 -21.22
CA THR A 41 22.39 -25.91 -20.48
C THR A 41 23.62 -25.90 -21.42
N GLN A 42 23.54 -26.52 -22.60
CA GLN A 42 24.59 -26.43 -23.62
C GLN A 42 24.71 -25.00 -24.17
N GLN A 43 23.59 -24.38 -24.58
CA GLN A 43 23.55 -23.00 -25.07
C GLN A 43 24.16 -22.00 -24.07
N LYS A 44 23.81 -22.14 -22.78
CA LYS A 44 24.35 -21.29 -21.70
C LYS A 44 25.87 -21.43 -21.55
N THR A 45 26.40 -22.65 -21.62
CA THR A 45 27.85 -22.90 -21.53
C THR A 45 28.59 -22.34 -22.76
N GLY A 46 28.03 -22.49 -23.95
CA GLY A 46 28.54 -21.87 -25.18
C GLY A 46 28.51 -20.33 -25.17
N SER A 47 27.65 -19.70 -24.35
CA SER A 47 27.67 -18.26 -24.12
C SER A 47 28.81 -17.86 -23.17
N ASN A 48 28.96 -18.55 -22.04
CA ASN A 48 30.02 -18.28 -21.05
C ASN A 48 31.43 -18.39 -21.68
N LEU A 49 31.68 -19.44 -22.48
CA LEU A 49 32.97 -19.64 -23.17
C LEU A 49 33.30 -18.47 -24.13
N LYS A 50 32.31 -17.88 -24.81
CA LYS A 50 32.49 -16.69 -25.66
C LYS A 50 32.75 -15.41 -24.87
N SER A 51 32.24 -15.28 -23.65
CA SER A 51 32.56 -14.13 -22.79
C SER A 51 33.99 -14.23 -22.26
N VAL A 52 34.39 -15.40 -21.76
CA VAL A 52 35.79 -15.69 -21.40
C VAL A 52 36.74 -15.44 -22.57
N GLN A 53 36.41 -15.92 -23.78
CA GLN A 53 37.23 -15.68 -24.98
C GLN A 53 37.37 -14.19 -25.29
N ARG A 54 36.30 -13.39 -25.19
CA ARG A 54 36.34 -11.94 -25.42
C ARG A 54 37.17 -11.19 -24.38
N LEU A 55 36.99 -11.47 -23.09
CA LEU A 55 37.79 -10.85 -22.02
C LEU A 55 39.27 -11.25 -22.09
N TYR A 56 39.55 -12.51 -22.45
CA TYR A 56 40.91 -12.99 -22.67
C TYR A 56 41.58 -12.29 -23.86
N LEU A 57 40.88 -12.16 -25.00
CA LEU A 57 41.39 -11.44 -26.17
C LEU A 57 41.61 -9.94 -25.90
N ALA A 58 40.76 -9.30 -25.09
CA ALA A 58 40.98 -7.91 -24.68
C ALA A 58 42.28 -7.76 -23.85
N CYS A 59 42.48 -8.62 -22.86
CA CYS A 59 43.68 -8.54 -21.99
C CYS A 59 44.96 -9.05 -22.67
N LYS A 60 44.86 -9.85 -23.74
CA LYS A 60 46.01 -10.38 -24.52
C LYS A 60 46.92 -9.28 -25.09
N ALA A 61 46.43 -8.05 -25.23
CA ALA A 61 47.21 -6.90 -25.67
C ALA A 61 48.14 -6.31 -24.58
N GLU A 62 47.72 -6.29 -23.30
CA GLU A 62 48.49 -5.65 -22.21
C GLU A 62 49.22 -6.66 -21.28
N LEU A 63 48.83 -7.94 -21.25
CA LEU A 63 49.32 -8.95 -20.29
C LEU A 63 50.79 -9.41 -20.42
N GLN A 64 51.65 -8.74 -21.20
CA GLN A 64 52.99 -9.25 -21.49
C GLN A 64 54.00 -9.20 -20.32
N ASN A 65 53.74 -8.41 -19.25
CA ASN A 65 54.77 -8.08 -18.24
C ASN A 65 54.37 -8.24 -16.76
N THR A 66 53.20 -8.80 -16.41
CA THR A 66 52.73 -8.84 -15.00
C THR A 66 52.78 -10.22 -14.33
N ILE A 67 53.21 -10.22 -13.05
CA ILE A 67 53.38 -11.40 -12.18
C ILE A 67 52.09 -12.23 -12.05
N SER A 68 50.93 -11.58 -12.23
CA SER A 68 49.59 -12.15 -12.11
C SER A 68 49.37 -13.42 -12.94
N TYR A 69 50.05 -13.61 -14.07
CA TYR A 69 49.89 -14.80 -14.95
C TYR A 69 49.92 -16.14 -14.18
N ARG A 70 50.82 -16.27 -13.19
CA ARG A 70 50.99 -17.49 -12.38
C ARG A 70 49.79 -17.84 -11.49
N ILE A 71 48.92 -16.87 -11.19
CA ILE A 71 47.69 -17.09 -10.39
C ILE A 71 46.62 -17.76 -11.26
N TRP A 72 46.54 -17.40 -12.54
CA TRP A 72 45.52 -17.84 -13.49
C TRP A 72 45.79 -19.22 -14.07
N GLN A 73 47.06 -19.58 -14.20
CA GLN A 73 47.52 -20.82 -14.83
C GLN A 73 46.76 -22.06 -14.31
N ARG A 74 46.59 -22.21 -12.99
CA ARG A 74 45.87 -23.35 -12.38
C ARG A 74 44.37 -23.42 -12.68
N SER A 75 43.69 -22.30 -12.88
CA SER A 75 42.26 -22.32 -13.31
C SER A 75 42.14 -22.65 -14.79
N ILE A 76 43.12 -22.25 -15.61
CA ILE A 76 43.17 -22.59 -17.03
C ILE A 76 43.54 -24.07 -17.21
N GLU A 77 44.52 -24.61 -16.48
CA GLU A 77 44.89 -26.03 -16.46
C GLU A 77 43.72 -26.94 -16.05
N LYS A 78 42.88 -26.50 -15.09
CA LYS A 78 41.64 -27.18 -14.74
C LYS A 78 40.61 -27.16 -15.87
N LEU A 79 40.40 -26.00 -16.49
CA LEU A 79 39.45 -25.87 -17.60
C LEU A 79 39.88 -26.74 -18.78
N ASP A 80 41.17 -26.75 -19.11
CA ASP A 80 41.82 -27.63 -20.09
C ASP A 80 41.53 -29.11 -19.76
N THR A 81 41.80 -29.54 -18.51
CA THR A 81 41.54 -30.92 -18.04
C THR A 81 40.06 -31.32 -18.16
N CYS A 82 39.13 -30.45 -17.76
CA CYS A 82 37.69 -30.73 -17.84
C CYS A 82 37.18 -30.78 -19.30
N LEU A 83 37.76 -29.96 -20.19
CA LEU A 83 37.46 -29.98 -21.61
C LEU A 83 38.03 -31.24 -22.29
N ASP A 84 39.27 -31.63 -21.99
CA ASP A 84 39.88 -32.86 -22.50
C ASP A 84 39.08 -34.12 -22.11
N GLU A 85 38.62 -34.24 -20.85
CA GLU A 85 37.78 -35.39 -20.47
C GLU A 85 36.42 -35.38 -21.18
N TYR A 86 35.81 -34.20 -21.35
CA TYR A 86 34.55 -34.04 -22.09
C TYR A 86 34.70 -34.41 -23.57
N LEU A 87 35.74 -33.90 -24.24
CA LEU A 87 36.04 -34.19 -25.65
C LEU A 87 36.37 -35.67 -25.88
N LYS A 88 37.19 -36.27 -25.01
CA LYS A 88 37.52 -37.70 -25.06
C LYS A 88 36.29 -38.59 -24.84
N THR A 89 35.38 -38.17 -23.96
CA THR A 89 34.09 -38.87 -23.75
C THR A 89 33.21 -38.79 -25.01
N LEU A 90 33.11 -37.63 -25.67
CA LEU A 90 32.35 -37.49 -26.91
C LEU A 90 32.96 -38.31 -28.07
N GLN A 91 34.29 -38.32 -28.22
CA GLN A 91 34.97 -39.09 -29.27
C GLN A 91 34.85 -40.61 -29.08
N ASP A 92 34.87 -41.10 -27.84
CA ASP A 92 34.62 -42.51 -27.52
C ASP A 92 33.17 -42.93 -27.85
N LEU A 93 32.18 -42.06 -27.59
CA LEU A 93 30.79 -42.31 -27.97
C LEU A 93 30.57 -42.26 -29.49
N GLN A 94 31.24 -41.36 -30.19
CA GLN A 94 31.14 -41.20 -31.64
C GLN A 94 31.81 -42.36 -32.40
N SER A 95 33.03 -42.74 -32.01
CA SER A 95 33.76 -43.86 -32.63
C SER A 95 33.09 -45.22 -32.43
N ARG A 96 32.29 -45.39 -31.35
CA ARG A 96 31.48 -46.59 -31.11
C ARG A 96 30.13 -46.62 -31.83
N GLY A 97 29.75 -45.53 -32.51
CA GLY A 97 28.41 -45.39 -33.12
C GLY A 97 27.28 -45.39 -32.07
N GLN A 98 27.52 -44.82 -30.89
CA GLN A 98 26.59 -44.90 -29.74
C GLN A 98 25.88 -43.59 -29.38
N LEU A 99 26.03 -42.50 -30.15
CA LEU A 99 25.33 -41.24 -29.87
C LEU A 99 23.81 -41.43 -29.80
N ASP A 100 23.20 -42.02 -30.82
CA ASP A 100 21.74 -42.27 -30.90
C ASP A 100 21.28 -43.17 -29.73
N ARG A 101 22.11 -44.14 -29.32
CA ARG A 101 21.84 -45.01 -28.15
C ARG A 101 22.06 -44.30 -26.81
N THR A 102 22.74 -43.16 -26.79
CA THR A 102 22.93 -42.33 -25.58
C THR A 102 21.64 -41.60 -25.19
N LEU A 103 20.74 -41.33 -26.14
CA LEU A 103 19.40 -40.76 -25.88
C LEU A 103 18.60 -41.57 -24.85
N GLY A 104 18.78 -42.89 -24.81
CA GLY A 104 18.14 -43.79 -23.84
C GLY A 104 18.97 -44.13 -22.59
N ASN A 105 20.23 -43.66 -22.48
CA ASN A 105 21.12 -44.05 -21.39
C ASN A 105 21.34 -42.92 -20.37
N THR A 106 20.48 -42.89 -19.35
CA THR A 106 20.46 -41.90 -18.26
C THR A 106 21.80 -41.72 -17.54
N LEU A 107 22.65 -42.76 -17.51
CA LEU A 107 23.90 -42.75 -16.76
C LEU A 107 25.03 -42.06 -17.54
N LEU A 108 25.13 -42.31 -18.85
CA LEU A 108 26.01 -41.56 -19.76
C LEU A 108 25.58 -40.09 -19.86
N ARG A 109 24.27 -39.85 -20.00
CA ARG A 109 23.70 -38.50 -20.02
C ARG A 109 24.08 -37.69 -18.78
N ARG A 110 23.92 -38.27 -17.58
CA ARG A 110 24.32 -37.62 -16.30
C ARG A 110 25.82 -37.31 -16.23
N LYS A 111 26.70 -38.15 -16.81
CA LYS A 111 28.14 -37.83 -16.86
C LYS A 111 28.42 -36.60 -17.73
N LEU A 112 27.75 -36.47 -18.88
CA LEU A 112 27.87 -35.29 -19.74
C LEU A 112 27.29 -34.03 -19.08
N GLU A 113 26.18 -34.14 -18.34
CA GLU A 113 25.60 -33.04 -17.56
C GLU A 113 26.54 -32.55 -16.45
N GLN A 114 27.20 -33.47 -15.73
CA GLN A 114 28.19 -33.16 -14.70
C GLN A 114 29.43 -32.45 -15.27
N LEU A 115 30.01 -32.98 -16.35
CA LEU A 115 31.17 -32.38 -17.01
C LEU A 115 30.86 -30.98 -17.56
N ASN A 116 29.71 -30.81 -18.22
CA ASN A 116 29.26 -29.51 -18.71
C ASN A 116 29.04 -28.49 -17.59
N SER A 117 28.50 -28.93 -16.44
CA SER A 117 28.33 -28.09 -15.24
C SER A 117 29.68 -27.63 -14.67
N ALA A 118 30.69 -28.50 -14.65
CA ALA A 118 32.05 -28.15 -14.20
C ALA A 118 32.71 -27.12 -15.13
N VAL A 119 32.62 -27.30 -16.45
CA VAL A 119 33.11 -26.35 -17.46
C VAL A 119 32.41 -24.99 -17.31
N ALA A 120 31.09 -24.97 -17.12
CA ALA A 120 30.32 -23.74 -16.92
C ALA A 120 30.72 -22.99 -15.64
N LEU A 121 31.03 -23.70 -14.55
CA LEU A 121 31.46 -23.11 -13.27
C LEU A 121 32.86 -22.47 -13.37
N GLU A 122 33.86 -23.18 -13.91
CA GLU A 122 35.21 -22.59 -14.04
C GLU A 122 35.25 -21.48 -15.11
N ALA A 123 34.40 -21.50 -16.14
CA ALA A 123 34.24 -20.38 -17.08
C ALA A 123 33.74 -19.10 -16.37
N VAL A 124 32.70 -19.19 -15.53
CA VAL A 124 32.18 -18.04 -14.75
C VAL A 124 33.20 -17.58 -13.69
N SER A 125 33.90 -18.53 -13.06
CA SER A 125 35.01 -18.29 -12.13
C SER A 125 36.14 -17.46 -12.76
N ILE A 126 36.42 -17.64 -14.06
CA ILE A 126 37.42 -16.86 -14.80
C ILE A 126 36.83 -15.50 -15.23
N ASP A 127 35.65 -15.48 -15.85
CA ASP A 127 34.97 -14.27 -16.35
C ASP A 127 34.80 -13.17 -15.26
N HIS A 128 34.36 -13.59 -14.07
CA HIS A 128 34.15 -12.68 -12.93
C HIS A 128 35.46 -12.08 -12.39
N LYS A 129 36.55 -12.87 -12.41
CA LYS A 129 37.87 -12.43 -11.91
C LYS A 129 38.60 -11.53 -12.92
N MET A 130 38.46 -11.81 -14.23
CA MET A 130 38.92 -10.92 -15.30
C MET A 130 38.23 -9.56 -15.22
N SER A 131 36.92 -9.55 -14.99
CA SER A 131 36.11 -8.33 -14.81
C SER A 131 36.50 -7.51 -13.57
N TYR A 132 37.09 -8.13 -12.55
CA TYR A 132 37.60 -7.44 -11.36
C TYR A 132 38.92 -6.72 -11.64
N LEU A 133 39.90 -7.42 -12.25
CA LEU A 133 41.21 -6.86 -12.59
C LEU A 133 41.11 -5.62 -13.49
N LEU A 134 40.20 -5.64 -14.48
CA LEU A 134 39.96 -4.49 -15.36
C LEU A 134 39.53 -3.24 -14.58
N LYS A 135 38.64 -3.39 -13.58
CA LYS A 135 38.21 -2.28 -12.72
C LYS A 135 39.30 -1.81 -11.76
N GLU A 136 40.12 -2.71 -11.24
CA GLU A 136 41.24 -2.38 -10.36
C GLU A 136 42.27 -1.51 -11.11
N GLN A 137 42.56 -1.84 -12.37
CA GLN A 137 43.48 -1.06 -13.22
C GLN A 137 42.89 0.28 -13.72
N GLU A 138 41.57 0.38 -13.94
CA GLU A 138 40.92 1.68 -14.17
C GLU A 138 41.00 2.58 -12.93
N LEU A 139 40.80 2.03 -11.74
CA LEU A 139 40.88 2.77 -10.48
C LEU A 139 42.32 3.28 -10.20
N GLU A 140 43.36 2.48 -10.46
CA GLU A 140 44.74 2.98 -10.37
C GLU A 140 45.03 4.11 -11.37
N LYS A 141 44.59 3.97 -12.63
CA LYS A 141 44.73 5.02 -13.66
C LYS A 141 44.02 6.33 -13.26
N LEU A 142 42.84 6.24 -12.63
CA LEU A 142 42.08 7.40 -12.12
C LEU A 142 42.70 8.03 -10.86
N CYS A 143 43.25 7.23 -9.94
CA CYS A 143 43.94 7.74 -8.75
C CYS A 143 45.20 8.53 -9.11
N LEU A 144 45.98 8.07 -10.10
CA LEU A 144 47.19 8.74 -10.57
C LEU A 144 46.93 10.10 -11.26
N GLN A 145 45.70 10.36 -11.72
CA GLN A 145 45.34 11.64 -12.35
C GLN A 145 44.84 12.71 -11.36
N ARG A 146 44.54 12.36 -10.10
CA ARG A 146 43.94 13.29 -9.12
C ARG A 146 44.95 14.08 -8.27
N THR A 147 46.24 13.79 -8.36
CA THR A 147 47.29 14.39 -7.51
C THR A 147 47.88 15.71 -8.02
N THR A 148 47.43 16.23 -9.17
CA THR A 148 48.05 17.38 -9.85
C THR A 148 47.12 18.58 -10.10
N SER A 149 45.96 18.66 -9.44
CA SER A 149 45.02 19.79 -9.60
C SER A 149 44.44 20.27 -8.26
N GLN A 150 45.14 21.23 -7.63
CA GLN A 150 44.57 22.14 -6.64
C GLN A 150 44.62 23.56 -7.23
N ASN A 151 43.44 24.19 -7.41
CA ASN A 151 43.14 25.63 -7.25
C ASN A 151 41.96 26.06 -8.15
N THR A 152 40.76 26.10 -7.57
CA THR A 152 39.61 26.81 -8.13
C THR A 152 38.79 27.44 -6.99
N PRO A 153 38.25 28.67 -7.12
CA PRO A 153 37.48 29.31 -6.05
C PRO A 153 36.13 28.63 -5.78
N PRO A 154 35.55 28.78 -4.57
CA PRO A 154 34.28 28.17 -4.21
C PRO A 154 33.08 28.82 -4.94
N THR A 155 32.06 28.02 -5.25
CA THR A 155 30.82 28.47 -5.91
C THR A 155 29.75 28.94 -4.91
N PRO A 156 29.03 30.06 -5.16
CA PRO A 156 28.19 30.70 -4.12
C PRO A 156 26.94 29.94 -3.63
N ARG A 157 26.47 28.89 -4.31
CA ARG A 157 25.21 28.21 -3.91
C ARG A 157 25.34 27.44 -2.59
N LYS A 158 26.44 26.70 -2.40
CA LYS A 158 26.59 25.77 -1.28
C LYS A 158 26.73 26.42 0.09
N SER A 159 27.24 27.66 0.15
CA SER A 159 27.26 28.44 1.40
C SER A 159 25.86 28.87 1.84
N GLU A 160 24.93 29.11 0.91
CA GLU A 160 23.55 29.50 1.25
C GLU A 160 22.74 28.30 1.74
N GLU A 161 22.96 27.12 1.15
CA GLU A 161 22.42 25.84 1.61
C GLU A 161 22.90 25.50 3.04
N LEU A 162 24.19 25.72 3.34
CA LEU A 162 24.74 25.57 4.70
C LEU A 162 24.10 26.52 5.73
N LYS A 163 23.68 27.74 5.33
CA LYS A 163 22.95 28.66 6.22
C LYS A 163 21.55 28.16 6.60
N THR A 164 20.86 27.46 5.70
CA THR A 164 19.53 26.89 5.96
C THR A 164 19.55 25.58 6.74
N LEU A 165 20.71 24.91 6.81
CA LEU A 165 20.89 23.67 7.55
C LEU A 165 21.46 23.91 8.96
N ILE A 166 22.40 24.85 9.09
CA ILE A 166 23.05 25.22 10.35
C ILE A 166 22.75 26.71 10.61
N ASP A 167 21.71 27.00 11.40
CA ASP A 167 21.27 28.37 11.73
C ASP A 167 22.32 29.12 12.58
N ASP A 168 23.02 28.40 13.45
CA ASP A 168 24.11 28.88 14.31
C ASP A 168 25.31 29.37 13.47
N SER A 169 25.79 30.59 13.73
CA SER A 169 26.92 31.20 13.00
C SER A 169 28.25 30.52 13.24
N ASP A 170 28.50 30.08 14.48
CA ASP A 170 29.80 29.66 14.97
C ASP A 170 30.01 28.19 14.58
N ALA A 171 28.96 27.36 14.71
CA ALA A 171 28.91 26.01 14.18
C ALA A 171 29.06 25.93 12.66
N ARG A 172 28.52 26.93 11.94
CA ARG A 172 28.67 27.01 10.48
C ARG A 172 30.11 27.36 10.11
N LEU A 173 30.74 28.30 10.81
CA LEU A 173 32.16 28.63 10.64
C LEU A 173 33.07 27.44 10.98
N MET A 174 32.80 26.71 12.08
CA MET A 174 33.50 25.46 12.41
C MET A 174 33.42 24.46 11.24
N TRP A 175 32.23 24.28 10.66
CA TRP A 175 32.00 23.37 9.54
C TRP A 175 32.70 23.84 8.26
N GLU A 176 32.55 25.10 7.87
CA GLU A 176 33.19 25.70 6.70
C GLU A 176 34.73 25.67 6.79
N ASN A 177 35.30 25.87 7.98
CA ASN A 177 36.75 25.81 8.20
C ASN A 177 37.35 24.39 8.14
N SER A 178 36.58 23.36 8.51
CA SER A 178 37.09 21.99 8.69
C SER A 178 36.64 20.99 7.62
N VAL A 179 35.46 21.22 7.04
CA VAL A 179 34.77 20.35 6.06
C VAL A 179 34.53 21.10 4.75
N GLY A 180 34.48 22.43 4.79
CA GLY A 180 34.18 23.28 3.64
C GLY A 180 32.74 23.14 3.17
N ASN A 181 32.50 23.42 1.89
CA ASN A 181 31.18 23.37 1.25
C ASN A 181 30.70 21.91 0.99
N GLN A 182 30.97 20.97 1.90
CA GLN A 182 30.49 19.59 1.85
C GLN A 182 29.41 19.37 2.91
N MET A 183 28.31 18.71 2.54
CA MET A 183 27.17 18.48 3.45
C MET A 183 27.38 17.29 4.41
N VAL A 184 28.53 16.61 4.31
CA VAL A 184 28.91 15.44 5.11
C VAL A 184 30.38 15.54 5.50
N ALA A 185 30.68 15.19 6.75
CA ALA A 185 31.99 15.18 7.36
C ALA A 185 32.39 13.76 7.79
N ASP A 186 33.66 13.38 7.64
CA ASP A 186 34.21 12.18 8.29
C ASP A 186 34.17 12.32 9.82
N TRP A 187 33.86 11.25 10.54
CA TRP A 187 33.74 11.26 12.00
C TRP A 187 35.00 11.76 12.71
N SER A 188 36.19 11.41 12.22
CA SER A 188 37.46 11.85 12.80
C SER A 188 37.76 13.32 12.52
N ALA A 189 37.40 13.81 11.32
CA ALA A 189 37.51 15.23 10.96
C ALA A 189 36.53 16.10 11.76
N PHE A 190 35.26 15.66 11.86
CA PHE A 190 34.22 16.34 12.64
C PHE A 190 34.57 16.43 14.14
N ILE A 191 34.98 15.32 14.76
CA ILE A 191 35.38 15.33 16.18
C ILE A 191 36.66 16.14 16.41
N LYS A 192 37.59 16.19 15.45
CA LYS A 192 38.76 17.08 15.52
C LYS A 192 38.32 18.55 15.54
N ALA A 193 37.51 18.98 14.56
CA ALA A 193 37.03 20.36 14.47
C ALA A 193 36.24 20.80 15.72
N LEU A 194 35.32 19.95 16.17
CA LEU A 194 34.53 20.20 17.39
C LEU A 194 35.42 20.23 18.65
N SER A 195 36.56 19.53 18.67
CA SER A 195 37.54 19.60 19.76
C SER A 195 38.44 20.84 19.69
N GLU A 196 38.60 21.46 18.53
CA GLU A 196 39.41 22.66 18.31
C GLU A 196 38.64 23.93 18.73
N ASP A 197 37.34 24.03 18.41
CA ASP A 197 36.54 25.24 18.71
C ASP A 197 35.92 25.25 20.12
N ILE A 198 35.51 24.10 20.68
CA ILE A 198 34.85 24.02 22.01
C ILE A 198 35.55 23.08 23.02
N GLY A 199 36.80 22.72 22.74
CA GLY A 199 37.71 22.06 23.69
C GLY A 199 37.68 20.53 23.67
N VAL A 200 38.65 19.91 24.35
CA VAL A 200 38.99 18.48 24.22
C VAL A 200 37.81 17.56 24.57
N ILE A 201 37.24 16.93 23.55
CA ILE A 201 36.13 15.97 23.70
C ILE A 201 36.70 14.62 24.15
N THR A 202 36.37 14.20 25.37
CA THR A 202 36.85 12.93 25.94
C THR A 202 36.34 11.70 25.18
N PRO A 203 37.05 10.54 25.23
CA PRO A 203 36.63 9.34 24.51
C PRO A 203 35.20 8.85 24.84
N ASP A 204 34.69 9.12 26.05
CA ASP A 204 33.32 8.76 26.42
C ASP A 204 32.28 9.76 25.88
N GLN A 205 32.58 11.06 25.87
CA GLN A 205 31.78 12.03 25.14
C GLN A 205 31.75 11.71 23.64
N GLN A 206 32.87 11.29 23.03
CA GLN A 206 32.92 10.86 21.64
C GLN A 206 32.02 9.63 21.37
N LYS A 207 32.01 8.62 22.25
CA LYS A 207 31.12 7.44 22.11
C LYS A 207 29.64 7.83 22.07
N VAL A 208 29.22 8.75 22.95
CA VAL A 208 27.81 9.13 23.08
C VAL A 208 27.41 10.18 22.04
N LEU A 209 28.30 11.12 21.67
CA LEU A 209 28.17 11.92 20.44
C LEU A 209 27.98 11.01 19.22
N ARG A 210 28.72 9.90 19.12
CA ARG A 210 28.54 8.93 18.03
C ARG A 210 27.16 8.27 18.09
N ARG A 211 26.70 7.82 19.26
CA ARG A 211 25.32 7.30 19.42
C ARG A 211 24.23 8.30 19.01
N ILE A 212 24.49 9.60 19.10
CA ILE A 212 23.55 10.65 18.69
C ILE A 212 23.69 10.94 17.19
N LEU A 213 24.82 11.52 16.76
CA LEU A 213 25.02 12.04 15.40
C LEU A 213 25.27 10.92 14.36
N ASP A 214 25.97 9.85 14.74
CA ASP A 214 26.29 8.69 13.91
C ASP A 214 25.70 7.40 14.51
N ASN A 215 24.43 7.46 14.92
CA ASN A 215 23.68 6.38 15.55
C ASN A 215 23.72 5.03 14.79
N SER A 216 23.96 5.09 13.48
CA SER A 216 24.02 3.96 12.54
C SER A 216 25.45 3.48 12.28
N ASN A 217 26.45 4.03 12.98
CA ASN A 217 27.88 3.74 12.85
C ASN A 217 28.36 3.75 11.37
N THR A 218 27.94 4.78 10.66
CA THR A 218 28.32 5.09 9.27
C THR A 218 29.72 5.71 9.16
N GLY A 219 30.28 6.22 10.26
CA GLY A 219 31.59 6.87 10.25
C GLY A 219 31.57 8.31 9.75
N VAL A 220 30.39 8.91 9.58
CA VAL A 220 30.20 10.26 9.05
C VAL A 220 29.07 11.01 9.79
N VAL A 221 29.09 12.35 9.71
CA VAL A 221 28.04 13.26 10.21
C VAL A 221 27.58 14.16 9.07
N SER A 222 26.29 14.44 8.94
CA SER A 222 25.77 15.42 7.97
C SER A 222 25.48 16.77 8.60
N ALA A 223 25.61 17.85 7.81
CA ALA A 223 25.32 19.22 8.23
C ALA A 223 23.89 19.36 8.79
N TYR A 224 22.91 18.70 8.14
CA TYR A 224 21.53 18.60 8.64
C TYR A 224 21.46 17.99 10.06
N LYS A 225 22.09 16.83 10.30
CA LYS A 225 22.08 16.19 11.63
C LYS A 225 22.73 17.07 12.69
N PHE A 226 23.78 17.81 12.33
CA PHE A 226 24.48 18.72 13.24
C PHE A 226 23.64 19.97 13.54
N GLY A 227 22.97 20.54 12.54
CA GLY A 227 22.00 21.63 12.72
C GLY A 227 20.80 21.25 13.59
N GLU A 228 20.19 20.08 13.35
CA GLU A 228 19.11 19.55 14.20
C GLU A 228 19.56 19.28 15.65
N PHE A 229 20.81 18.83 15.81
CA PHE A 229 21.45 18.68 17.12
C PHE A 229 21.61 20.03 17.83
N LEU A 230 22.04 21.09 17.14
CA LEU A 230 22.16 22.45 17.70
C LEU A 230 20.79 23.05 18.06
N LYS A 231 19.75 22.81 17.26
CA LYS A 231 18.35 23.17 17.61
C LYS A 231 17.86 22.44 18.87
N GLY A 232 18.34 21.22 19.13
CA GLY A 232 17.97 20.41 20.30
C GLY A 232 18.80 20.67 21.56
N PHE A 233 20.06 21.10 21.42
CA PHE A 233 21.02 21.27 22.54
C PHE A 233 21.54 22.70 22.72
N GLY A 234 21.08 23.67 21.92
CA GLY A 234 21.54 25.06 21.95
C GLY A 234 22.78 25.33 21.09
N PRO A 235 23.24 26.59 21.06
CA PRO A 235 24.30 27.06 20.15
C PRO A 235 25.67 26.44 20.47
N LEU A 236 26.61 26.44 19.52
CA LEU A 236 27.88 25.71 19.58
C LEU A 236 28.62 25.87 20.92
N ASN A 237 28.76 27.11 21.38
CA ASN A 237 29.47 27.48 22.61
C ASN A 237 28.81 26.96 23.91
N GLN A 238 27.53 26.57 23.86
CA GLN A 238 26.77 25.98 24.95
C GLN A 238 26.43 24.51 24.72
N CYS A 239 26.46 24.04 23.46
CA CYS A 239 25.89 22.75 23.09
C CYS A 239 26.55 21.60 23.87
N ILE A 240 27.88 21.58 24.01
CA ILE A 240 28.60 20.56 24.81
C ILE A 240 28.34 20.68 26.31
N GLN A 241 28.04 21.87 26.84
CA GLN A 241 27.67 22.02 28.26
C GLN A 241 26.28 21.42 28.51
N ASN A 242 25.30 21.77 27.68
CA ASN A 242 23.95 21.20 27.70
C ASN A 242 23.97 19.68 27.41
N LEU A 243 24.85 19.25 26.51
CA LEU A 243 25.10 17.84 26.24
C LEU A 243 25.65 17.14 27.48
N SER A 244 26.61 17.73 28.21
CA SER A 244 27.31 17.05 29.31
C SER A 244 26.37 16.50 30.39
N HIS A 245 25.22 17.15 30.64
CA HIS A 245 24.18 16.62 31.52
C HIS A 245 23.38 15.48 30.90
N LEU A 246 23.06 15.57 29.60
CA LEU A 246 22.21 14.61 28.87
C LEU A 246 22.99 13.37 28.34
N LEU A 247 24.30 13.45 28.11
CA LEU A 247 25.14 12.32 27.69
C LEU A 247 25.23 11.21 28.74
N ILE A 248 25.08 11.55 30.03
CA ILE A 248 25.11 10.61 31.14
C ILE A 248 23.72 10.05 31.48
N GLN A 249 22.65 10.56 30.85
CA GLN A 249 21.28 10.12 31.15
C GLN A 249 20.98 8.78 30.46
N PRO A 250 20.71 7.71 31.23
CA PRO A 250 20.43 6.39 30.65
C PRO A 250 19.13 6.36 29.83
N TRP A 251 18.25 7.34 30.00
CA TRP A 251 16.99 7.45 29.29
C TRP A 251 17.06 8.20 27.94
N PHE A 252 18.20 8.79 27.54
CA PHE A 252 18.29 9.51 26.27
C PHE A 252 18.97 8.68 25.16
N HIS A 253 18.28 8.52 24.02
CA HIS A 253 18.67 7.57 22.94
C HIS A 253 18.85 8.22 21.56
N GLY A 254 18.92 9.55 21.46
CA GLY A 254 19.24 10.25 20.21
C GLY A 254 18.21 10.03 19.10
N PHE A 255 18.66 9.74 17.87
CA PHE A 255 17.76 9.45 16.73
C PHE A 255 17.35 7.97 16.72
N LEU A 256 16.04 7.72 16.83
CA LEU A 256 15.43 6.39 16.85
C LEU A 256 14.03 6.46 16.21
N SER A 257 13.62 5.46 15.41
CA SER A 257 12.28 5.45 14.80
C SER A 257 11.17 5.29 15.87
N GLY A 258 9.95 5.71 15.54
CA GLY A 258 8.79 5.48 16.40
C GLY A 258 8.46 3.99 16.57
N GLU A 259 8.54 3.20 15.49
CA GLU A 259 8.35 1.74 15.57
C GLU A 259 9.57 1.06 16.21
N GLU A 260 10.81 1.51 15.96
CA GLU A 260 12.01 1.02 16.67
C GLU A 260 11.87 1.24 18.19
N THR A 261 11.45 2.44 18.63
CA THR A 261 11.14 2.76 20.04
C THR A 261 10.10 1.79 20.61
N LYS A 262 9.02 1.57 19.85
CA LYS A 262 7.91 0.70 20.25
C LYS A 262 8.35 -0.77 20.34
N ARG A 263 9.23 -1.25 19.45
CA ARG A 263 9.83 -2.61 19.55
C ARG A 263 10.78 -2.76 20.73
N PHE A 264 11.51 -1.73 21.09
CA PHE A 264 12.37 -1.74 22.28
C PHE A 264 11.57 -1.71 23.59
N LEU A 265 10.42 -1.04 23.61
CA LEU A 265 9.57 -0.87 24.80
C LEU A 265 8.41 -1.87 24.95
N GLU A 266 7.91 -2.53 23.87
CA GLU A 266 6.71 -3.41 23.94
C GLU A 266 6.91 -4.64 24.85
N SER A 267 8.15 -5.07 25.08
CA SER A 267 8.51 -6.20 25.94
C SER A 267 8.86 -5.80 27.38
N GLN A 268 8.94 -4.50 27.69
CA GLN A 268 9.51 -4.00 28.95
C GLN A 268 8.48 -3.89 30.09
N PRO A 269 8.93 -3.83 31.36
CA PRO A 269 8.07 -3.50 32.49
C PRO A 269 7.34 -2.16 32.31
N ALA A 270 6.11 -2.07 32.82
CA ALA A 270 5.34 -0.82 32.78
C ALA A 270 6.05 0.30 33.55
N GLY A 271 6.15 1.48 32.93
CA GLY A 271 6.95 2.61 33.41
C GLY A 271 8.39 2.64 32.87
N THR A 272 8.83 1.65 32.10
CA THR A 272 10.13 1.72 31.39
C THR A 272 10.03 2.76 30.26
N PHE A 273 11.00 3.67 30.12
CA PHE A 273 10.90 4.81 29.21
C PHE A 273 12.21 5.18 28.49
N LEU A 274 12.08 5.90 27.37
CA LEU A 274 13.19 6.59 26.71
C LEU A 274 12.75 7.92 26.08
N VAL A 275 13.69 8.84 25.91
CA VAL A 275 13.52 10.09 25.14
C VAL A 275 14.43 10.04 23.92
N ARG A 276 13.91 10.51 22.79
CA ARG A 276 14.57 10.53 21.48
C ARG A 276 14.20 11.77 20.68
N PHE A 277 14.86 12.01 19.54
CA PHE A 277 14.39 12.95 18.53
C PHE A 277 13.12 12.43 17.82
N SER A 278 12.28 13.36 17.37
CA SER A 278 11.02 13.09 16.70
C SER A 278 11.21 12.99 15.18
N SER A 279 11.07 11.77 14.65
CA SER A 279 11.11 11.48 13.21
C SER A 279 9.94 12.06 12.40
N SER A 280 8.88 12.56 13.06
CA SER A 280 7.71 13.16 12.39
C SER A 280 7.58 14.67 12.61
N LYS A 281 8.47 15.27 13.41
CA LYS A 281 8.58 16.71 13.63
C LYS A 281 10.06 17.06 13.90
N PRO A 282 10.82 17.51 12.89
CA PRO A 282 12.18 18.06 13.07
C PRO A 282 12.23 19.13 14.19
N GLY A 283 13.40 19.29 14.80
CA GLY A 283 13.61 20.14 15.98
C GLY A 283 12.82 19.75 17.25
N SER A 284 12.10 18.61 17.25
CA SER A 284 11.30 18.15 18.39
C SER A 284 11.79 16.82 18.95
N PHE A 285 11.44 16.55 20.20
CA PHE A 285 11.72 15.31 20.93
C PHE A 285 10.43 14.50 21.11
N ALA A 286 10.58 13.21 21.42
CA ALA A 286 9.48 12.32 21.78
C ALA A 286 9.89 11.42 22.95
N LEU A 287 9.05 11.35 23.97
CA LEU A 287 9.18 10.41 25.10
C LEU A 287 8.34 9.17 24.79
N GLY A 288 8.99 8.01 24.71
CA GLY A 288 8.34 6.70 24.63
C GLY A 288 8.21 6.06 26.01
N LEU A 289 7.02 5.56 26.35
CA LEU A 289 6.70 5.01 27.68
C LEU A 289 6.00 3.65 27.56
N ALA A 290 6.60 2.59 28.10
CA ALA A 290 6.01 1.27 28.20
C ALA A 290 4.84 1.25 29.19
N GLN A 291 3.70 0.70 28.78
CA GLN A 291 2.49 0.54 29.59
C GLN A 291 2.15 -0.95 29.80
N ARG A 292 1.25 -1.23 30.74
CA ARG A 292 0.77 -2.60 30.99
C ARG A 292 0.14 -3.18 29.72
N GLY A 293 0.47 -4.43 29.41
CA GLY A 293 0.00 -5.13 28.21
C GLY A 293 0.81 -4.85 26.93
N GLY A 294 2.01 -4.27 27.02
CA GLY A 294 2.89 -4.04 25.88
C GLY A 294 2.46 -2.92 24.94
N LYS A 295 1.50 -2.08 25.37
CA LYS A 295 1.24 -0.79 24.72
C LYS A 295 2.40 0.17 25.04
N VAL A 296 2.75 1.02 24.08
CA VAL A 296 3.78 2.06 24.23
C VAL A 296 3.13 3.40 23.90
N ASN A 297 3.16 4.34 24.85
CA ASN A 297 2.68 5.70 24.62
C ASN A 297 3.82 6.59 24.10
N HIS A 298 3.46 7.63 23.33
CA HIS A 298 4.40 8.62 22.82
C HIS A 298 3.94 10.04 23.15
N VAL A 299 4.68 10.74 24.00
CA VAL A 299 4.46 12.17 24.30
C VAL A 299 5.37 12.99 23.40
N MET A 300 4.81 14.01 22.74
CA MET A 300 5.55 14.93 21.85
C MET A 300 6.02 16.15 22.65
N ILE A 301 7.31 16.49 22.52
CA ILE A 301 7.96 17.60 23.22
C ILE A 301 8.59 18.49 22.16
N ARG A 302 8.12 19.73 22.01
CA ARG A 302 8.73 20.72 21.13
C ARG A 302 9.89 21.42 21.84
N SER A 303 11.01 21.64 21.15
CA SER A 303 11.97 22.67 21.57
C SER A 303 11.47 24.05 21.12
N THR A 304 11.73 25.07 21.94
CA THR A 304 11.59 26.50 21.61
C THR A 304 12.75 27.29 22.24
N PRO A 305 13.03 28.54 21.82
CA PRO A 305 14.09 29.36 22.42
C PRO A 305 13.93 29.58 23.95
N GLU A 306 12.72 29.41 24.47
CA GLU A 306 12.35 29.60 25.88
C GLU A 306 12.38 28.30 26.70
N GLY A 307 12.62 27.13 26.06
CA GLY A 307 12.68 25.83 26.73
C GLY A 307 11.99 24.70 25.95
N PHE A 308 11.27 23.84 26.66
CA PHE A 308 10.63 22.65 26.12
C PHE A 308 9.10 22.68 26.36
N VAL A 309 8.32 22.67 25.29
CA VAL A 309 6.84 22.74 25.35
C VAL A 309 6.23 21.36 25.11
N MET A 310 5.41 20.93 26.06
CA MET A 310 4.69 19.65 26.03
C MET A 310 3.18 19.89 25.82
N LEU A 311 2.57 19.07 24.97
CA LEU A 311 1.13 19.10 24.66
C LEU A 311 0.42 17.90 25.30
N GLU A 312 -0.39 18.13 26.33
CA GLU A 312 -1.19 17.09 26.99
C GLU A 312 -2.63 17.57 27.21
N SER A 313 -3.62 16.74 26.86
CA SER A 313 -5.06 17.01 26.99
C SER A 313 -5.55 18.36 26.40
N GLY A 314 -4.82 18.93 25.44
CA GLY A 314 -5.12 20.23 24.82
C GLY A 314 -4.58 21.44 25.57
N GLN A 315 -3.73 21.25 26.59
CA GLN A 315 -2.96 22.32 27.24
C GLN A 315 -1.48 22.23 26.85
N GLU A 316 -0.83 23.39 26.75
CA GLU A 316 0.62 23.52 26.56
C GLU A 316 1.30 23.86 27.88
N THR A 317 2.32 23.09 28.26
CA THR A 317 3.14 23.31 29.46
C THR A 317 4.59 23.52 29.05
N LEU A 318 5.20 24.62 29.49
CA LEU A 318 6.61 24.95 29.26
C LEU A 318 7.47 24.47 30.43
N PHE A 319 8.61 23.86 30.11
CA PHE A 319 9.63 23.36 31.03
C PHE A 319 11.00 23.95 30.65
N ALA A 320 11.90 24.15 31.62
CA ALA A 320 13.23 24.71 31.35
C ALA A 320 14.19 23.67 30.73
N SER A 321 14.02 22.39 31.07
CA SER A 321 14.85 21.27 30.59
C SER A 321 14.04 20.02 30.27
N LEU A 322 14.67 19.05 29.58
CA LEU A 322 14.11 17.71 29.43
C LEU A 322 14.10 16.95 30.77
N ASP A 323 15.04 17.23 31.67
CA ASP A 323 15.08 16.67 33.02
C ASP A 323 13.84 17.07 33.84
N ASP A 324 13.33 18.30 33.69
CA ASP A 324 12.08 18.75 34.34
C ASP A 324 10.86 17.96 33.84
N ILE A 325 10.84 17.57 32.56
CA ILE A 325 9.75 16.75 31.98
C ILE A 325 9.82 15.30 32.50
N VAL A 326 11.04 14.76 32.64
CA VAL A 326 11.25 13.44 33.25
C VAL A 326 10.87 13.47 34.74
N ALA A 327 11.19 14.55 35.46
CA ALA A 327 10.78 14.76 36.85
C ALA A 327 9.26 14.92 37.00
N TYR A 328 8.60 15.64 36.08
CA TYR A 328 7.14 15.80 36.05
C TYR A 328 6.41 14.45 35.95
N TYR A 329 6.89 13.54 35.09
CA TYR A 329 6.34 12.20 34.95
C TYR A 329 6.93 11.15 35.93
N ALA A 330 7.81 11.52 36.87
CA ALA A 330 8.43 10.58 37.81
C ALA A 330 7.45 9.62 38.58
N PRO A 331 6.19 9.98 38.87
CA PRO A 331 5.21 9.03 39.42
C PRO A 331 4.82 7.86 38.49
N VAL A 332 5.18 7.93 37.21
CA VAL A 332 4.82 6.97 36.15
C VAL A 332 6.08 6.39 35.47
N LEU A 333 7.17 7.16 35.39
CA LEU A 333 8.47 6.72 34.87
C LEU A 333 9.22 5.91 35.93
N THR A 334 9.18 4.58 35.83
CA THR A 334 9.77 3.67 36.83
C THR A 334 11.22 3.29 36.54
N SER A 335 11.65 3.30 35.27
CA SER A 335 13.00 2.86 34.89
C SER A 335 13.45 3.39 33.52
N PRO A 336 14.69 3.88 33.39
CA PRO A 336 15.24 4.24 32.08
C PRO A 336 15.51 2.97 31.25
N PHE A 337 15.08 2.97 29.99
CA PHE A 337 15.44 1.91 29.05
C PHE A 337 16.94 1.97 28.72
N SER A 338 17.61 0.81 28.67
CA SER A 338 19.00 0.70 28.23
C SER A 338 19.19 -0.55 27.36
N SER A 339 20.04 -0.46 26.33
CA SER A 339 20.31 -1.58 25.42
C SER A 339 21.70 -1.53 24.81
N GLU A 340 22.40 -2.66 24.87
CA GLU A 340 23.69 -2.88 24.21
C GLU A 340 23.57 -3.02 22.68
N ILE A 341 22.34 -3.15 22.15
CA ILE A 341 22.05 -3.33 20.72
C ILE A 341 22.16 -1.99 19.97
N LEU A 342 21.93 -0.86 20.65
CA LEU A 342 21.89 0.46 20.03
C LEU A 342 23.30 0.97 19.69
N GLY A 343 23.53 1.20 18.39
CA GLY A 343 24.83 1.53 17.82
C GLY A 343 25.72 0.30 17.54
N ALA A 344 25.23 -0.93 17.72
CA ALA A 344 25.99 -2.13 17.44
C ALA A 344 26.14 -2.37 15.93
N SER A 345 27.38 -2.48 15.43
CA SER A 345 27.70 -2.61 14.00
C SER A 345 27.23 -3.91 13.33
N TRP A 346 26.68 -4.85 14.10
CA TRP A 346 26.07 -6.10 13.64
C TRP A 346 24.53 -6.04 13.59
N PHE A 347 23.91 -4.94 14.04
CA PHE A 347 22.46 -4.76 14.10
C PHE A 347 21.93 -3.82 13.00
N PHE A 348 20.93 -4.30 12.24
CA PHE A 348 20.41 -3.66 11.04
C PHE A 348 18.96 -3.16 11.16
N GLY A 349 18.42 -3.09 12.39
CA GLY A 349 17.11 -2.49 12.66
C GLY A 349 15.95 -3.22 11.97
N GLU A 350 15.08 -2.47 11.29
CA GLU A 350 13.83 -2.96 10.67
C GLU A 350 14.02 -3.78 9.37
N MET A 351 15.25 -4.12 8.99
CA MET A 351 15.58 -4.88 7.76
C MET A 351 14.75 -6.17 7.60
N ASP A 352 14.21 -6.38 6.40
CA ASP A 352 13.36 -7.54 6.10
C ASP A 352 14.17 -8.83 5.80
N ALA A 353 13.45 -9.96 5.70
CA ALA A 353 14.06 -11.27 5.55
C ALA A 353 14.65 -11.52 4.14
N ASN A 354 14.13 -10.88 3.10
CA ASN A 354 14.62 -10.97 1.73
C ASN A 354 15.79 -9.99 1.53
N GLU A 355 15.75 -8.81 2.15
CA GLU A 355 16.87 -7.86 2.19
C GLU A 355 18.12 -8.52 2.78
N ALA A 356 17.99 -9.14 3.96
CA ALA A 356 19.09 -9.87 4.60
C ALA A 356 19.61 -11.05 3.75
N ASP A 357 18.71 -11.81 3.11
CA ASP A 357 19.09 -12.92 2.22
C ASP A 357 19.87 -12.44 0.99
N ASN A 358 19.49 -11.30 0.42
CA ASN A 358 20.17 -10.72 -0.74
C ASN A 358 21.54 -10.10 -0.38
N LEU A 359 21.71 -9.58 0.85
CA LEU A 359 23.01 -9.06 1.33
C LEU A 359 24.01 -10.18 1.65
N LEU A 360 23.54 -11.30 2.19
CA LEU A 360 24.37 -12.43 2.59
C LEU A 360 24.66 -13.42 1.45
N ARG A 361 23.87 -13.42 0.38
CA ARG A 361 24.09 -14.28 -0.80
C ARG A 361 25.48 -14.03 -1.40
N GLY A 362 26.30 -15.08 -1.46
CA GLY A 362 27.67 -15.00 -1.97
C GLY A 362 28.69 -14.38 -1.00
N GLN A 363 28.31 -14.06 0.24
CA GLN A 363 29.29 -13.72 1.28
C GLN A 363 29.99 -14.99 1.81
N PRO A 364 31.18 -14.88 2.41
CA PRO A 364 31.86 -16.03 3.01
C PRO A 364 31.03 -16.67 4.14
N SER A 365 31.13 -17.99 4.31
CA SER A 365 30.54 -18.73 5.44
C SER A 365 30.87 -18.07 6.79
N GLY A 366 29.90 -18.07 7.71
CA GLY A 366 29.98 -17.39 9.00
C GLY A 366 29.84 -15.87 8.93
N THR A 367 29.50 -15.28 7.78
CA THR A 367 29.09 -13.87 7.69
C THR A 367 27.62 -13.73 8.11
N TYR A 368 27.30 -12.77 8.98
CA TYR A 368 25.95 -12.63 9.56
C TYR A 368 25.43 -11.19 9.68
N VAL A 369 24.11 -11.04 9.83
CA VAL A 369 23.40 -9.82 10.27
C VAL A 369 22.35 -10.16 11.31
N ILE A 370 22.09 -9.26 12.27
CA ILE A 370 20.97 -9.34 13.21
C ILE A 370 20.04 -8.15 12.98
N ARG A 371 18.73 -8.36 13.07
CA ARG A 371 17.67 -7.38 12.77
C ARG A 371 16.40 -7.70 13.55
N PHE A 372 15.40 -6.83 13.55
CA PHE A 372 14.11 -7.14 14.17
C PHE A 372 13.40 -8.31 13.46
N SER A 373 12.67 -9.12 14.23
CA SER A 373 11.78 -10.13 13.66
C SER A 373 10.41 -9.53 13.28
N SER A 374 9.73 -10.18 12.34
CA SER A 374 8.30 -9.98 12.10
C SER A 374 7.43 -10.53 13.24
N GLN A 375 8.01 -11.35 14.12
CA GLN A 375 7.44 -11.83 15.36
C GLN A 375 7.80 -10.87 16.52
N LYS A 376 6.78 -10.35 17.21
CA LYS A 376 6.95 -9.42 18.36
C LYS A 376 7.75 -10.07 19.49
N GLY A 377 8.65 -9.30 20.11
CA GLY A 377 9.55 -9.80 21.16
C GLY A 377 10.67 -10.74 20.68
N TYR A 378 11.02 -10.72 19.39
CA TYR A 378 12.13 -11.49 18.83
C TYR A 378 13.02 -10.64 17.92
N LEU A 379 14.32 -10.94 17.94
CA LEU A 379 15.25 -10.60 16.85
C LEU A 379 15.37 -11.79 15.89
N ALA A 380 15.74 -11.49 14.65
CA ALA A 380 16.11 -12.48 13.64
C ALA A 380 17.60 -12.34 13.32
N GLY A 381 18.35 -13.43 13.45
CA GLY A 381 19.70 -13.53 12.93
C GLY A 381 19.67 -14.24 11.57
N SER A 382 20.29 -13.66 10.56
CA SER A 382 20.53 -14.29 9.25
C SER A 382 22.04 -14.51 9.10
N TYR A 383 22.47 -15.68 8.64
CA TYR A 383 23.89 -16.03 8.51
C TYR A 383 24.16 -16.92 7.30
N VAL A 384 25.37 -16.87 6.74
CA VAL A 384 25.83 -17.83 5.73
C VAL A 384 26.34 -19.09 6.42
N ASP A 385 25.78 -20.25 6.08
CA ASP A 385 26.17 -21.55 6.64
C ASP A 385 27.42 -22.16 5.92
N PRO A 386 27.98 -23.28 6.41
CA PRO A 386 29.13 -23.94 5.77
C PRO A 386 28.89 -24.35 4.32
N GLU A 387 27.62 -24.61 3.96
CA GLU A 387 27.15 -24.96 2.62
C GLU A 387 26.99 -23.74 1.68
N GLY A 388 27.17 -22.52 2.20
CA GLY A 388 27.09 -21.26 1.44
C GLY A 388 25.67 -20.73 1.24
N GLN A 389 24.68 -21.29 1.93
CA GLN A 389 23.28 -20.86 1.91
C GLN A 389 23.00 -19.86 3.03
N VAL A 390 21.93 -19.06 2.90
CA VAL A 390 21.52 -18.12 3.95
C VAL A 390 20.54 -18.80 4.90
N ALA A 391 21.04 -19.20 6.06
CA ALA A 391 20.28 -19.74 7.17
C ALA A 391 19.74 -18.62 8.08
N LYS A 392 18.74 -18.96 8.91
CA LYS A 392 18.00 -18.03 9.77
C LYS A 392 17.77 -18.65 11.16
N CYS A 393 17.95 -17.85 12.20
CA CYS A 393 17.72 -18.20 13.60
C CYS A 393 16.86 -17.10 14.26
N LEU A 394 16.08 -17.48 15.28
CA LEU A 394 15.26 -16.57 16.08
C LEU A 394 15.83 -16.45 17.49
N ILE A 395 15.90 -15.21 17.98
CA ILE A 395 16.34 -14.85 19.32
C ILE A 395 15.15 -14.21 20.03
N CYS A 396 14.56 -14.90 21.01
CA CYS A 396 13.54 -14.35 21.89
C CYS A 396 14.18 -13.34 22.87
N THR A 397 13.59 -12.17 23.01
CA THR A 397 14.04 -11.11 23.93
C THR A 397 13.07 -11.00 25.11
N SER A 398 13.54 -11.33 26.32
CA SER A 398 12.83 -11.17 27.59
C SER A 398 13.53 -10.12 28.46
N PRO A 399 12.82 -9.38 29.35
CA PRO A 399 13.44 -8.44 30.29
C PRO A 399 14.50 -9.02 31.24
N GLN A 400 14.64 -10.35 31.29
CA GLN A 400 15.52 -11.06 32.24
C GLN A 400 16.50 -12.04 31.57
N TYR A 401 16.36 -12.29 30.26
CA TYR A 401 17.18 -13.26 29.52
C TYR A 401 16.93 -13.20 28.01
N TYR A 402 17.79 -13.84 27.24
CA TYR A 402 17.62 -14.11 25.82
C TYR A 402 17.56 -15.63 25.59
N LEU A 403 16.67 -16.08 24.69
CA LEU A 403 16.64 -17.48 24.23
C LEU A 403 16.93 -17.52 22.74
N MET A 404 17.94 -18.29 22.34
CA MET A 404 18.29 -18.53 20.94
C MET A 404 17.96 -19.99 20.59
N ASP A 405 17.16 -20.21 19.56
CA ASP A 405 16.85 -21.56 19.05
C ASP A 405 17.63 -21.82 17.75
N ASP A 406 18.64 -22.69 17.82
CA ASP A 406 19.36 -23.17 16.64
C ASP A 406 19.21 -24.69 16.52
N LYS A 407 18.69 -25.12 15.36
CA LYS A 407 18.70 -26.51 14.89
C LYS A 407 18.38 -27.53 16.01
N SER A 408 17.28 -27.30 16.74
CA SER A 408 16.72 -28.12 17.84
C SER A 408 17.39 -28.03 19.22
N LYS A 409 18.22 -27.01 19.47
CA LYS A 409 18.69 -26.67 20.82
C LYS A 409 18.39 -25.21 21.14
N ALA A 410 17.63 -25.02 22.23
CA ALA A 410 17.41 -23.71 22.84
C ALA A 410 18.54 -23.40 23.84
N PHE A 411 19.24 -22.29 23.61
CA PHE A 411 20.27 -21.76 24.50
C PHE A 411 19.73 -20.54 25.25
N ARG A 412 20.02 -20.44 26.55
CA ARG A 412 19.70 -19.27 27.39
C ARG A 412 20.96 -18.48 27.72
N PHE A 413 20.83 -17.15 27.66
CA PHE A 413 21.83 -16.19 28.10
C PHE A 413 21.13 -15.15 28.98
N ASP A 414 21.76 -14.69 30.05
CA ASP A 414 21.14 -13.71 30.95
C ASP A 414 21.51 -12.27 30.56
N THR A 415 22.52 -12.08 29.71
CA THR A 415 22.89 -10.79 29.09
C THR A 415 23.01 -10.85 27.56
N MET A 416 22.93 -9.69 26.89
CA MET A 416 23.16 -9.60 25.44
C MET A 416 24.65 -9.81 25.10
N GLY A 417 25.57 -9.28 25.92
CA GLY A 417 27.00 -9.60 25.81
C GLY A 417 27.33 -11.10 25.81
N GLU A 418 26.68 -11.91 26.66
CA GLU A 418 26.81 -13.38 26.64
C GLU A 418 26.30 -14.00 25.34
N LEU A 419 25.10 -13.62 24.91
CA LEU A 419 24.53 -14.08 23.65
C LEU A 419 25.45 -13.75 22.48
N MET A 420 25.95 -12.51 22.40
CA MET A 420 26.81 -12.07 21.30
C MET A 420 28.20 -12.70 21.33
N LYS A 421 28.72 -13.04 22.51
CA LYS A 421 29.95 -13.84 22.65
C LYS A 421 29.75 -15.26 22.14
N HIS A 422 28.60 -15.88 22.42
CA HIS A 422 28.24 -17.19 21.88
C HIS A 422 28.00 -17.13 20.36
N TRP A 423 27.19 -16.17 19.89
CA TRP A 423 26.89 -15.93 18.48
C TRP A 423 28.16 -15.74 17.63
N SER A 424 29.08 -14.88 18.10
CA SER A 424 30.37 -14.63 17.42
C SER A 424 31.35 -15.80 17.52
N SER A 425 31.10 -16.80 18.38
CA SER A 425 31.87 -18.05 18.41
C SER A 425 31.36 -19.08 17.39
N MET A 426 30.10 -18.98 16.97
CA MET A 426 29.52 -19.81 15.89
C MET A 426 29.71 -19.18 14.51
N PHE A 427 29.64 -17.85 14.41
CA PHE A 427 29.65 -17.11 13.14
C PHE A 427 30.83 -16.14 13.08
N GLN A 428 31.73 -16.39 12.11
CA GLN A 428 33.07 -15.79 12.03
C GLN A 428 33.12 -14.25 12.05
N LYS A 429 32.13 -13.54 11.48
CA LYS A 429 32.15 -12.07 11.37
C LYS A 429 30.78 -11.47 11.02
N PRO A 430 30.45 -10.27 11.52
CA PRO A 430 29.30 -9.52 11.01
C PRO A 430 29.56 -9.01 9.59
N TYR A 431 28.48 -8.75 8.86
CA TYR A 431 28.52 -8.07 7.56
C TYR A 431 29.09 -6.66 7.71
N LYS A 432 30.04 -6.29 6.83
CA LYS A 432 30.89 -5.10 7.02
C LYS A 432 30.32 -3.76 6.51
N LYS A 433 29.19 -3.75 5.78
CA LYS A 433 28.63 -2.53 5.19
C LYS A 433 27.49 -1.96 6.04
N THR A 434 27.38 -0.65 6.05
CA THR A 434 26.46 0.16 6.86
C THR A 434 25.02 0.14 6.32
N ARG A 435 24.04 0.52 7.14
CA ARG A 435 22.61 0.60 6.74
C ARG A 435 22.38 1.56 5.56
N ASN A 436 23.17 2.64 5.45
CA ASN A 436 23.07 3.59 4.34
C ASN A 436 23.59 3.01 3.02
N GLU A 437 24.72 2.30 3.02
CA GLU A 437 25.23 1.61 1.82
C GLU A 437 24.24 0.56 1.28
N VAL A 438 23.42 -0.03 2.16
CA VAL A 438 22.32 -0.91 1.76
C VAL A 438 21.19 -0.10 1.12
N ASN A 439 20.70 0.95 1.78
CA ASN A 439 19.62 1.80 1.27
C ASN A 439 19.96 2.43 -0.08
N ASN A 440 21.17 2.99 -0.24
CA ASN A 440 21.61 3.64 -1.48
C ASN A 440 21.67 2.65 -2.65
N ARG A 441 22.04 1.38 -2.40
CA ARG A 441 21.97 0.30 -3.40
C ARG A 441 20.55 -0.07 -3.79
N VAL A 442 19.61 -0.10 -2.84
CA VAL A 442 18.19 -0.38 -3.12
C VAL A 442 17.55 0.81 -3.87
N ARG A 443 17.84 2.05 -3.46
CA ARG A 443 17.45 3.30 -4.14
C ARG A 443 17.91 3.30 -5.60
N HIS A 444 19.19 3.05 -5.86
CA HIS A 444 19.74 2.94 -7.21
C HIS A 444 19.08 1.83 -8.04
N ARG A 445 18.77 0.66 -7.44
CA ARG A 445 18.05 -0.43 -8.13
C ARG A 445 16.64 0.01 -8.56
N ILE A 446 15.87 0.64 -7.67
CA ILE A 446 14.51 1.12 -7.97
C ILE A 446 14.55 2.20 -9.06
N ALA A 447 15.48 3.15 -8.94
CA ALA A 447 15.72 4.15 -9.97
C ALA A 447 16.06 3.53 -11.34
N THR A 448 16.89 2.47 -11.36
CA THR A 448 17.24 1.75 -12.59
C THR A 448 16.01 1.05 -13.20
N GLU A 449 15.13 0.50 -12.35
CA GLU A 449 13.85 -0.09 -12.80
C GLU A 449 12.90 0.97 -13.39
N ILE A 450 12.82 2.17 -12.79
CA ILE A 450 12.10 3.31 -13.38
C ILE A 450 12.65 3.59 -14.79
N PHE A 451 13.96 3.76 -14.93
CA PHE A 451 14.62 4.14 -16.19
C PHE A 451 14.49 3.09 -17.31
N GLU A 452 14.77 1.81 -17.04
CA GLU A 452 14.70 0.76 -18.06
C GLU A 452 13.24 0.42 -18.44
N THR A 453 12.29 0.52 -17.50
CA THR A 453 10.87 0.40 -17.84
C THR A 453 10.34 1.65 -18.57
N GLU A 454 10.92 2.82 -18.35
CA GLU A 454 10.60 4.04 -19.11
C GLU A 454 11.06 3.93 -20.56
N LYS A 455 12.33 3.57 -20.81
CA LYS A 455 12.86 3.29 -22.16
C LYS A 455 11.96 2.31 -22.92
N THR A 456 11.53 1.24 -22.23
CA THR A 456 10.65 0.22 -22.79
C THR A 456 9.27 0.79 -23.14
N TYR A 457 8.68 1.58 -22.25
CA TYR A 457 7.37 2.21 -22.45
C TYR A 457 7.38 3.28 -23.55
N ALA A 458 8.36 4.18 -23.55
CA ALA A 458 8.56 5.19 -24.60
C ALA A 458 8.81 4.55 -25.98
N LYS A 459 9.57 3.44 -26.05
CA LYS A 459 9.73 2.65 -27.28
C LYS A 459 8.40 2.10 -27.79
N ILE A 460 7.49 1.69 -26.91
CA ILE A 460 6.15 1.21 -27.27
C ILE A 460 5.27 2.36 -27.78
N LEU A 461 5.22 3.50 -27.07
CA LEU A 461 4.49 4.70 -27.53
C LEU A 461 4.97 5.15 -28.92
N LYS A 462 6.29 5.22 -29.11
CA LYS A 462 6.92 5.56 -30.39
C LYS A 462 6.57 4.57 -31.48
N ALA A 463 6.43 3.28 -31.17
CA ALA A 463 5.95 2.28 -32.12
C ALA A 463 4.49 2.54 -32.52
N VAL A 464 3.59 2.86 -31.58
CA VAL A 464 2.19 3.19 -31.89
C VAL A 464 2.10 4.40 -32.82
N ALA A 465 2.76 5.51 -32.47
CA ALA A 465 2.76 6.73 -33.27
C ALA A 465 3.39 6.53 -34.66
N THR A 466 4.57 5.92 -34.74
CA THR A 466 5.35 5.86 -36.00
C THR A 466 5.03 4.69 -36.92
N LYS A 467 4.59 3.53 -36.40
CA LYS A 467 4.29 2.34 -37.22
C LYS A 467 2.81 2.18 -37.60
N PHE A 468 1.87 2.77 -36.85
CA PHE A 468 0.43 2.60 -37.09
C PHE A 468 -0.23 3.93 -37.43
N LEU A 469 -0.22 4.90 -36.50
CA LEU A 469 -0.95 6.15 -36.64
C LEU A 469 -0.42 6.98 -37.83
N LYS A 470 0.89 7.24 -37.90
CA LYS A 470 1.47 8.09 -38.94
C LYS A 470 1.33 7.54 -40.37
N PRO A 471 1.49 6.22 -40.64
CA PRO A 471 1.13 5.64 -41.93
C PRO A 471 -0.36 5.77 -42.27
N LEU A 472 -1.26 5.62 -41.31
CA LEU A 472 -2.70 5.78 -41.52
C LEU A 472 -3.13 7.24 -41.72
N GLN A 473 -2.40 8.20 -41.15
CA GLN A 473 -2.57 9.63 -41.46
C GLN A 473 -2.03 10.02 -42.85
N THR A 474 -1.22 9.17 -43.49
CA THR A 474 -0.47 9.54 -44.71
C THR A 474 -0.59 8.50 -45.84
N THR A 475 0.32 7.52 -45.92
CA THR A 475 0.40 6.55 -47.03
C THR A 475 -0.86 5.69 -47.18
N ASN A 476 -1.56 5.42 -46.07
CA ASN A 476 -2.73 4.55 -46.00
C ASN A 476 -4.01 5.29 -45.59
N ALA A 477 -4.08 6.61 -45.83
CA ALA A 477 -5.21 7.47 -45.45
C ALA A 477 -6.56 7.14 -46.13
N SER A 478 -6.60 6.16 -47.04
CA SER A 478 -7.83 5.63 -47.63
C SER A 478 -8.46 4.48 -46.84
N LEU A 479 -7.78 3.90 -45.85
CA LEU A 479 -8.26 2.71 -45.12
C LEU A 479 -9.21 3.03 -43.95
N THR A 480 -9.27 4.30 -43.54
CA THR A 480 -9.90 4.77 -42.31
C THR A 480 -10.21 6.27 -42.41
N THR A 481 -11.01 6.82 -41.49
CA THR A 481 -11.31 8.26 -41.43
C THR A 481 -10.52 8.96 -40.32
N PRO A 482 -10.25 10.28 -40.43
CA PRO A 482 -9.61 11.04 -39.34
C PRO A 482 -10.37 10.95 -38.01
N GLU A 483 -11.71 10.88 -38.04
CA GLU A 483 -12.50 10.67 -36.83
C GLU A 483 -12.36 9.26 -36.22
N GLU A 484 -12.14 8.25 -37.06
CA GLU A 484 -11.91 6.88 -36.60
C GLU A 484 -10.50 6.74 -36.01
N LEU A 485 -9.51 7.42 -36.59
CA LEU A 485 -8.16 7.52 -36.02
C LEU A 485 -8.15 8.25 -34.66
N ASP A 486 -8.85 9.36 -34.52
CA ASP A 486 -8.97 10.07 -33.23
C ASP A 486 -9.64 9.18 -32.16
N LYS A 487 -10.70 8.44 -32.53
CA LYS A 487 -11.36 7.46 -31.65
C LYS A 487 -10.45 6.31 -31.25
N ILE A 488 -9.61 5.78 -32.15
CA ILE A 488 -8.73 4.61 -31.90
C ILE A 488 -7.42 4.98 -31.18
N PHE A 489 -6.78 6.09 -31.55
CA PHE A 489 -5.45 6.45 -31.07
C PHE A 489 -5.44 7.62 -30.08
N SER A 490 -6.46 8.49 -30.12
CA SER A 490 -6.58 9.66 -29.23
C SER A 490 -5.28 10.49 -29.19
N ASN A 491 -4.96 11.09 -28.05
CA ASN A 491 -3.75 11.90 -27.87
C ASN A 491 -2.46 11.10 -27.62
N ILE A 492 -2.30 9.90 -28.21
CA ILE A 492 -1.09 9.05 -28.05
C ILE A 492 0.21 9.78 -28.42
N GLU A 493 0.19 10.68 -29.43
CA GLU A 493 1.38 11.44 -29.85
C GLU A 493 1.85 12.40 -28.73
N LEU A 494 0.93 13.05 -28.02
CA LEU A 494 1.27 13.92 -26.87
C LEU A 494 1.80 13.14 -25.66
N LEU A 495 1.49 11.83 -25.56
CA LEU A 495 2.11 10.94 -24.58
C LEU A 495 3.49 10.47 -25.06
N ASN A 496 3.65 10.12 -26.34
CA ASN A 496 4.96 9.81 -26.92
C ASN A 496 5.98 10.93 -26.64
N ASP A 497 5.60 12.18 -26.85
CA ASP A 497 6.50 13.32 -26.72
C ASP A 497 6.87 13.60 -25.25
N LEU A 498 5.91 13.47 -24.32
CA LEU A 498 6.16 13.51 -22.88
C LEU A 498 7.18 12.45 -22.45
N HIS A 499 6.95 11.20 -22.84
CA HIS A 499 7.82 10.09 -22.42
C HIS A 499 9.16 10.04 -23.17
N ALA A 500 9.28 10.73 -24.31
CA ALA A 500 10.57 11.01 -24.92
C ALA A 500 11.41 11.97 -24.04
N SER A 501 10.83 13.08 -23.56
CA SER A 501 11.51 14.02 -22.64
C SER A 501 11.97 13.33 -21.36
N ILE A 502 11.08 12.56 -20.72
CA ILE A 502 11.40 11.85 -19.48
C ILE A 502 12.54 10.83 -19.68
N VAL A 503 12.62 10.13 -20.83
CA VAL A 503 13.76 9.24 -21.13
C VAL A 503 15.05 10.01 -21.35
N GLU A 504 15.02 11.16 -22.02
CA GLU A 504 16.21 11.98 -22.25
C GLU A 504 16.75 12.55 -20.92
N GLU A 505 15.89 13.13 -20.10
CA GLU A 505 16.24 13.68 -18.78
C GLU A 505 16.73 12.60 -17.81
N LEU A 506 16.08 11.43 -17.77
CA LEU A 506 16.57 10.29 -16.98
C LEU A 506 17.93 9.78 -17.50
N THR A 507 18.19 9.82 -18.81
CA THR A 507 19.49 9.38 -19.36
C THR A 507 20.63 10.26 -18.86
N VAL A 508 20.45 11.58 -18.85
CA VAL A 508 21.44 12.53 -18.31
C VAL A 508 21.74 12.26 -16.83
N VAL A 509 20.73 11.88 -16.03
CA VAL A 509 20.92 11.51 -14.61
C VAL A 509 21.65 10.17 -14.47
N PHE A 510 21.35 9.17 -15.31
CA PHE A 510 21.96 7.85 -15.22
C PHE A 510 23.41 7.80 -15.73
N ASP A 511 23.75 8.57 -16.76
CA ASP A 511 25.13 8.71 -17.25
C ASP A 511 26.07 9.32 -16.20
N ASN A 512 25.51 10.01 -15.20
CA ASN A 512 26.23 10.71 -14.12
C ASN A 512 25.83 10.22 -12.72
N TRP A 513 25.31 8.99 -12.61
CA TRP A 513 24.68 8.48 -11.38
C TRP A 513 25.61 8.52 -10.16
N ASN A 514 25.11 9.06 -9.05
CA ASN A 514 25.77 9.10 -7.76
C ASN A 514 24.72 9.01 -6.61
N GLU A 515 25.14 9.08 -5.35
CA GLU A 515 24.22 8.89 -4.21
C GLU A 515 23.23 10.05 -4.03
N ASP A 516 23.59 11.26 -4.50
CA ASP A 516 22.80 12.50 -4.42
C ASP A 516 21.88 12.72 -5.65
N SER A 517 21.90 11.80 -6.63
CA SER A 517 21.13 11.93 -7.89
C SER A 517 19.63 12.12 -7.63
N MET A 518 19.01 13.13 -8.26
CA MET A 518 17.59 13.48 -8.12
C MET A 518 16.76 13.00 -9.31
N LEU A 519 15.63 12.33 -9.05
CA LEU A 519 14.70 11.81 -10.06
C LEU A 519 13.29 12.38 -9.92
N GLY A 520 12.80 12.56 -8.69
CA GLY A 520 11.46 13.10 -8.43
C GLY A 520 11.27 14.46 -9.10
N LYS A 521 12.35 15.25 -9.18
CA LYS A 521 12.35 16.57 -9.84
C LYS A 521 11.90 16.51 -11.31
N ILE A 522 12.29 15.49 -12.07
CA ILE A 522 11.87 15.31 -13.48
C ILE A 522 10.35 15.10 -13.56
N PHE A 523 9.81 14.27 -12.68
CA PHE A 523 8.36 14.02 -12.60
C PHE A 523 7.56 15.26 -12.14
N VAL A 524 8.13 16.10 -11.28
CA VAL A 524 7.54 17.40 -10.87
C VAL A 524 7.57 18.41 -12.02
N GLN A 525 8.65 18.48 -12.80
CA GLN A 525 8.74 19.35 -13.98
C GLN A 525 7.63 19.04 -15.00
N HIS A 526 7.21 17.78 -15.12
CA HIS A 526 6.13 17.33 -15.99
C HIS A 526 4.73 17.27 -15.34
N GLU A 527 4.50 17.84 -14.15
CA GLU A 527 3.18 17.77 -13.47
C GLU A 527 2.01 18.20 -14.38
N SER A 528 2.15 19.32 -15.10
CA SER A 528 1.12 19.80 -16.03
C SER A 528 0.85 18.85 -17.20
N ASP A 529 1.85 18.04 -17.56
CA ASP A 529 1.82 17.15 -18.70
C ASP A 529 1.14 15.82 -18.37
N PHE A 530 1.27 15.35 -17.12
CA PHE A 530 0.60 14.14 -16.65
C PHE A 530 -0.93 14.22 -16.73
N HIS A 531 -1.53 15.42 -16.72
CA HIS A 531 -2.96 15.59 -17.00
C HIS A 531 -3.40 15.07 -18.39
N ARG A 532 -2.50 15.00 -19.38
CA ARG A 532 -2.80 14.47 -20.73
C ARG A 532 -3.27 13.02 -20.71
N TYR A 533 -2.91 12.25 -19.69
CA TYR A 533 -3.41 10.88 -19.50
C TYR A 533 -4.93 10.80 -19.26
N GLN A 534 -5.58 11.86 -18.76
CA GLN A 534 -7.03 11.87 -18.54
C GLN A 534 -7.79 11.62 -19.85
N SER A 535 -7.44 12.34 -20.92
CA SER A 535 -8.07 12.18 -22.24
C SER A 535 -7.91 10.78 -22.79
N TYR A 536 -6.69 10.24 -22.74
CA TYR A 536 -6.39 8.90 -23.23
C TYR A 536 -7.15 7.81 -22.47
N ILE A 537 -7.11 7.84 -21.13
CA ILE A 537 -7.72 6.80 -20.29
C ILE A 537 -9.25 6.87 -20.38
N ASN A 538 -9.84 8.05 -20.45
CA ASN A 538 -11.29 8.19 -20.67
C ASN A 538 -11.73 7.72 -22.07
N ASN A 539 -10.85 7.74 -23.07
CA ASN A 539 -11.15 7.28 -24.43
C ASN A 539 -10.85 5.78 -24.64
N TYR A 540 -10.12 5.11 -23.76
CA TYR A 540 -9.63 3.74 -23.98
C TYR A 540 -10.74 2.73 -24.36
N ASP A 541 -11.88 2.75 -23.67
CA ASP A 541 -13.02 1.87 -23.99
C ASP A 541 -13.60 2.16 -25.38
N THR A 542 -13.62 3.42 -25.80
CA THR A 542 -14.01 3.85 -27.15
C THR A 542 -12.99 3.37 -28.19
N ALA A 543 -11.69 3.45 -27.90
CA ALA A 543 -10.63 3.01 -28.80
C ALA A 543 -10.72 1.51 -29.12
N ILE A 544 -10.85 0.66 -28.10
CA ILE A 544 -11.00 -0.80 -28.28
C ILE A 544 -12.30 -1.12 -29.02
N LYS A 545 -13.40 -0.44 -28.68
CA LYS A 545 -14.68 -0.60 -29.39
C LYS A 545 -14.58 -0.19 -30.86
N SER A 546 -14.04 0.98 -31.17
CA SER A 546 -13.86 1.45 -32.54
C SER A 546 -12.95 0.53 -33.35
N PHE A 547 -11.81 0.08 -32.80
CA PHE A 547 -10.95 -0.87 -33.51
C PHE A 547 -11.64 -2.23 -33.74
N SER A 548 -12.36 -2.78 -32.76
CA SER A 548 -13.13 -4.02 -32.97
C SER A 548 -14.22 -3.88 -34.05
N GLN A 549 -14.77 -2.68 -34.23
CA GLN A 549 -15.78 -2.36 -35.25
C GLN A 549 -15.20 -1.89 -36.60
N ALA A 550 -13.88 -1.68 -36.70
CA ALA A 550 -13.19 -1.18 -37.89
C ALA A 550 -13.33 -2.08 -39.13
N SER A 551 -13.04 -1.49 -40.30
CA SER A 551 -13.01 -2.20 -41.59
C SER A 551 -12.03 -3.39 -41.59
N PRO A 552 -12.30 -4.43 -42.40
CA PRO A 552 -11.33 -5.51 -42.62
C PRO A 552 -9.99 -5.00 -43.13
N ASP A 553 -9.98 -3.97 -43.98
CA ASP A 553 -8.76 -3.43 -44.57
C ASP A 553 -7.88 -2.68 -43.56
N LEU A 554 -8.49 -1.95 -42.61
CA LEU A 554 -7.74 -1.34 -41.50
C LEU A 554 -7.14 -2.41 -40.57
N LYS A 555 -7.89 -3.50 -40.30
CA LYS A 555 -7.40 -4.64 -39.52
C LYS A 555 -6.26 -5.35 -40.23
N ASN A 556 -6.42 -5.68 -41.51
CA ASN A 556 -5.38 -6.27 -42.37
C ASN A 556 -4.10 -5.41 -42.41
N PHE A 557 -4.22 -4.08 -42.47
CA PHE A 557 -3.06 -3.18 -42.36
C PHE A 557 -2.39 -3.29 -40.98
N VAL A 558 -3.16 -3.20 -39.89
CA VAL A 558 -2.62 -3.34 -38.53
C VAL A 558 -1.92 -4.68 -38.35
N ASP A 559 -2.54 -5.79 -38.76
CA ASP A 559 -1.95 -7.13 -38.71
C ASP A 559 -0.66 -7.22 -39.55
N SER A 560 -0.60 -6.57 -40.72
CA SER A 560 0.64 -6.53 -41.52
C SER A 560 1.82 -5.85 -40.79
N VAL A 561 1.53 -4.93 -39.85
CA VAL A 561 2.53 -4.29 -38.98
C VAL A 561 2.84 -5.16 -37.75
N LEU A 562 1.85 -5.89 -37.22
CA LEU A 562 1.98 -6.77 -36.05
C LEU A 562 2.65 -8.12 -36.34
N TYR A 563 2.62 -8.58 -37.60
CA TYR A 563 3.21 -9.84 -38.05
C TYR A 563 4.40 -9.64 -39.00
N ALA A 564 4.94 -8.42 -39.10
CA ALA A 564 6.20 -8.14 -39.80
C ALA A 564 7.38 -8.92 -39.16
N PRO A 565 8.43 -9.29 -39.92
CA PRO A 565 9.55 -10.11 -39.39
C PRO A 565 10.28 -9.49 -38.17
N ASP A 566 10.32 -8.16 -38.08
CA ASP A 566 10.96 -7.41 -36.98
C ASP A 566 9.93 -6.91 -35.94
N SER A 567 8.97 -7.75 -35.58
CA SER A 567 7.88 -7.42 -34.63
C SER A 567 7.78 -8.39 -33.46
N ASP A 568 7.18 -7.92 -32.37
CA ASP A 568 6.97 -8.70 -31.14
C ASP A 568 5.78 -9.70 -31.24
N HIS A 569 5.05 -9.75 -32.37
CA HIS A 569 3.85 -10.58 -32.60
C HIS A 569 2.75 -10.46 -31.51
N LYS A 570 2.53 -9.25 -31.00
CA LYS A 570 1.50 -8.92 -30.00
C LYS A 570 0.32 -8.21 -30.67
N GLU A 571 -0.91 -8.46 -30.21
CA GLU A 571 -2.11 -7.72 -30.64
C GLU A 571 -2.00 -6.20 -30.41
N ILE A 572 -2.73 -5.39 -31.19
CA ILE A 572 -2.82 -3.92 -30.96
C ILE A 572 -3.39 -3.57 -29.58
N SER A 573 -4.24 -4.44 -29.01
CA SER A 573 -4.77 -4.35 -27.65
C SER A 573 -3.67 -4.18 -26.61
N PHE A 574 -2.56 -4.95 -26.73
CA PHE A 574 -1.40 -4.87 -25.86
C PHE A 574 -0.72 -3.50 -25.92
N TYR A 575 -0.67 -2.86 -27.09
CA TYR A 575 -0.04 -1.55 -27.26
C TYR A 575 -0.92 -0.44 -26.67
N LEU A 576 -2.22 -0.45 -26.98
CA LEU A 576 -3.16 0.59 -26.56
C LEU A 576 -3.43 0.61 -25.05
N ILE A 577 -3.29 -0.52 -24.34
CA ILE A 577 -3.46 -0.59 -22.87
C ILE A 577 -2.24 -0.06 -22.08
N GLN A 578 -1.05 0.06 -22.69
CA GLN A 578 0.17 0.45 -21.94
C GLN A 578 0.05 1.78 -21.17
N PRO A 579 -0.55 2.86 -21.71
CA PRO A 579 -0.68 4.11 -20.96
C PRO A 579 -1.54 3.96 -19.70
N VAL A 580 -2.65 3.22 -19.79
CA VAL A 580 -3.53 2.91 -18.66
C VAL A 580 -2.76 2.16 -17.57
N GLN A 581 -1.82 1.29 -17.94
CA GLN A 581 -0.97 0.53 -17.01
C GLN A 581 0.24 1.30 -16.46
N ARG A 582 0.68 2.40 -17.08
CA ARG A 582 1.88 3.14 -16.63
C ARG A 582 1.61 4.00 -15.39
N ILE A 583 0.45 4.67 -15.30
CA ILE A 583 0.10 5.51 -14.15
C ILE A 583 0.13 4.74 -12.80
N PRO A 584 -0.49 3.56 -12.65
CA PRO A 584 -0.36 2.75 -11.43
C PRO A 584 1.07 2.30 -11.12
N ARG A 585 1.90 2.05 -12.16
CA ARG A 585 3.30 1.64 -11.99
C ARG A 585 4.18 2.76 -11.43
N TYR A 586 3.99 4.01 -11.85
CA TYR A 586 4.68 5.14 -11.23
C TYR A 586 4.35 5.29 -9.75
N ILE A 587 3.07 5.11 -9.36
CA ILE A 587 2.66 5.21 -7.95
C ILE A 587 3.42 4.19 -7.09
N LEU A 588 3.56 2.94 -7.56
CA LEU A 588 4.36 1.91 -6.87
C LEU A 588 5.86 2.29 -6.82
N LEU A 589 6.46 2.57 -7.99
CA LEU A 589 7.90 2.80 -8.10
C LEU A 589 8.37 4.07 -7.35
N LEU A 590 7.59 5.15 -7.37
CA LEU A 590 7.89 6.36 -6.60
C LEU A 590 7.67 6.17 -5.10
N THR A 591 6.70 5.35 -4.68
CA THR A 591 6.50 5.00 -3.25
C THR A 591 7.69 4.18 -2.72
N ASP A 592 8.16 3.18 -3.47
CA ASP A 592 9.35 2.43 -3.10
C ASP A 592 10.63 3.29 -3.18
N LEU A 593 10.76 4.19 -4.17
CA LEU A 593 11.91 5.11 -4.23
C LEU A 593 11.94 6.06 -3.02
N LEU A 594 10.79 6.57 -2.58
CA LEU A 594 10.66 7.39 -1.39
C LEU A 594 11.08 6.62 -0.13
N LYS A 595 10.62 5.37 0.02
CA LYS A 595 10.95 4.49 1.17
C LYS A 595 12.46 4.31 1.40
N TYR A 596 13.26 4.24 0.33
CA TYR A 596 14.71 4.06 0.41
C TYR A 596 15.52 5.36 0.16
N THR A 597 14.86 6.51 0.00
CA THR A 597 15.50 7.83 -0.03
C THR A 597 15.46 8.42 1.39
N PRO A 598 16.58 8.87 1.97
CA PRO A 598 16.57 9.51 3.29
C PRO A 598 15.73 10.79 3.30
N ALA A 599 15.02 11.07 4.40
CA ALA A 599 14.28 12.33 4.57
C ALA A 599 15.16 13.59 4.66
N SER A 600 16.49 13.44 4.61
CA SER A 600 17.50 14.51 4.54
C SER A 600 18.25 14.51 3.20
N HIS A 601 17.65 13.96 2.14
CA HIS A 601 18.18 13.93 0.78
C HIS A 601 17.27 14.78 -0.11
N ASP A 602 17.82 15.72 -0.87
CA ASP A 602 17.08 16.77 -1.60
C ASP A 602 15.91 16.24 -2.45
N ASP A 603 16.09 15.09 -3.12
CA ASP A 603 15.05 14.43 -3.92
C ASP A 603 13.82 13.96 -3.13
N TYR A 604 13.85 13.88 -1.80
CA TYR A 604 12.76 13.31 -0.99
C TYR A 604 11.44 14.07 -1.17
N GLU A 605 11.45 15.40 -1.01
CA GLU A 605 10.26 16.24 -1.22
C GLU A 605 9.82 16.22 -2.69
N PHE A 606 10.76 16.15 -3.64
CA PHE A 606 10.43 16.05 -5.06
C PHE A 606 9.80 14.70 -5.43
N ILE A 607 10.22 13.58 -4.81
CA ILE A 607 9.59 12.26 -5.00
C ILE A 607 8.18 12.26 -4.39
N GLU A 608 7.98 12.86 -3.22
CA GLU A 608 6.64 12.98 -2.62
C GLU A 608 5.71 13.86 -3.48
N ALA A 609 6.20 15.00 -3.97
CA ALA A 609 5.47 15.87 -4.89
C ALA A 609 5.11 15.14 -6.20
N ALA A 610 6.06 14.42 -6.80
CA ALA A 610 5.86 13.59 -7.99
C ALA A 610 4.81 12.49 -7.77
N LEU A 611 4.90 11.75 -6.66
CA LEU A 611 3.95 10.71 -6.28
C LEU A 611 2.54 11.30 -6.14
N ASN A 612 2.41 12.46 -5.50
CA ASN A 612 1.14 13.16 -5.36
C ASN A 612 0.61 13.72 -6.70
N SER A 613 1.49 14.17 -7.61
CA SER A 613 1.14 14.58 -8.97
C SER A 613 0.52 13.42 -9.77
N VAL A 614 1.19 12.26 -9.79
CA VAL A 614 0.67 11.08 -10.49
C VAL A 614 -0.63 10.57 -9.85
N LYS A 615 -0.76 10.61 -8.51
CA LYS A 615 -2.01 10.27 -7.81
C LYS A 615 -3.18 11.15 -8.29
N ARG A 616 -3.00 12.47 -8.44
CA ARG A 616 -4.05 13.41 -8.91
C ARG A 616 -4.66 13.00 -10.25
N VAL A 617 -3.90 12.38 -11.16
CA VAL A 617 -4.42 11.88 -12.44
C VAL A 617 -5.55 10.87 -12.22
N THR A 618 -5.42 9.99 -11.23
CA THR A 618 -6.41 8.94 -10.94
C THR A 618 -7.71 9.51 -10.35
N ASP A 619 -7.63 10.53 -9.48
CA ASP A 619 -8.80 11.25 -8.95
C ASP A 619 -9.58 11.96 -10.08
N ILE A 620 -8.85 12.56 -11.02
CA ILE A 620 -9.38 13.33 -12.15
C ILE A 620 -10.06 12.43 -13.21
N ILE A 621 -9.64 11.17 -13.34
CA ILE A 621 -10.33 10.16 -14.18
C ILE A 621 -11.67 9.76 -13.55
N ASN A 622 -11.69 9.53 -12.23
CA ASN A 622 -12.92 9.22 -11.49
C ASN A 622 -13.96 10.36 -11.58
N GLU A 623 -13.51 11.62 -11.52
CA GLU A 623 -14.36 12.80 -11.75
C GLU A 623 -14.84 12.89 -13.21
N GLY A 624 -13.98 12.60 -14.19
CA GLY A 624 -14.34 12.61 -15.61
C GLY A 624 -15.52 11.69 -15.95
N LYS A 625 -15.54 10.48 -15.36
CA LYS A 625 -16.67 9.56 -15.50
C LYS A 625 -17.98 10.14 -14.93
N ARG A 626 -17.93 10.73 -13.74
CA ARG A 626 -19.07 11.40 -13.09
C ARG A 626 -19.65 12.54 -13.94
N ILE A 627 -18.81 13.28 -14.65
CA ILE A 627 -19.22 14.34 -15.58
C ILE A 627 -19.89 13.75 -16.83
N SER A 628 -19.40 12.63 -17.35
CA SER A 628 -20.01 11.93 -18.48
C SER A 628 -21.44 11.46 -18.17
N ASP A 629 -21.63 10.78 -17.04
CA ASP A 629 -22.95 10.29 -16.59
C ASP A 629 -23.95 11.44 -16.39
N ASN A 630 -23.47 12.57 -15.84
CA ASN A 630 -24.26 13.80 -15.69
C ASN A 630 -24.69 14.40 -17.04
N ASN A 631 -23.79 14.45 -18.02
CA ASN A 631 -24.06 15.00 -19.34
C ASN A 631 -25.06 14.14 -20.13
N LEU A 632 -25.00 12.81 -20.01
CA LEU A 632 -26.00 11.90 -20.57
C LEU A 632 -27.39 12.22 -20.00
N LYS A 633 -27.50 12.40 -18.68
CA LYS A 633 -28.78 12.70 -18.02
C LYS A 633 -29.38 14.05 -18.46
N ILE A 634 -28.55 15.06 -18.65
CA ILE A 634 -28.97 16.36 -19.22
C ILE A 634 -29.38 16.22 -20.69
N GLY A 635 -28.73 15.33 -21.44
CA GLY A 635 -29.14 14.93 -22.79
C GLY A 635 -30.56 14.36 -22.82
N GLU A 636 -30.88 13.39 -21.94
CA GLU A 636 -32.23 12.83 -21.79
C GLU A 636 -33.26 13.92 -21.47
N MET A 637 -32.97 14.80 -20.52
CA MET A 637 -33.88 15.87 -20.11
C MET A 637 -34.21 16.81 -21.28
N ASN A 638 -33.22 17.18 -22.08
CA ASN A 638 -33.41 18.05 -23.26
C ASN A 638 -34.18 17.37 -24.41
N GLN A 639 -34.22 16.04 -24.48
CA GLN A 639 -35.00 15.29 -25.47
C GLN A 639 -36.46 15.01 -25.01
N ASN A 640 -36.65 14.81 -23.71
CA ASN A 640 -37.91 14.36 -23.12
C ASN A 640 -38.80 15.50 -22.58
N ILE A 641 -38.25 16.70 -22.36
CA ILE A 641 -38.99 17.87 -21.88
C ILE A 641 -39.22 18.85 -23.04
N SER A 642 -40.49 19.13 -23.33
CA SER A 642 -40.95 20.11 -24.32
C SER A 642 -41.33 21.45 -23.67
N GLY A 643 -41.12 22.59 -24.33
CA GLY A 643 -41.57 23.90 -23.82
C GLY A 643 -40.87 25.10 -24.47
N THR A 644 -41.32 26.30 -24.11
CA THR A 644 -40.88 27.59 -24.71
C THR A 644 -39.56 28.12 -24.15
N LEU A 645 -39.06 27.57 -23.04
CA LEU A 645 -37.78 27.98 -22.43
C LEU A 645 -36.63 27.13 -23.01
N ASN A 646 -35.51 27.77 -23.37
CA ASN A 646 -34.32 27.05 -23.84
C ASN A 646 -33.58 26.35 -22.68
N LEU A 647 -34.12 25.20 -22.28
CA LEU A 647 -33.59 24.36 -21.20
C LEU A 647 -32.14 23.93 -21.44
N LYS A 648 -31.73 23.75 -22.70
CA LYS A 648 -30.37 23.36 -23.06
C LYS A 648 -29.34 24.31 -22.43
N SER A 649 -29.46 25.62 -22.69
CA SER A 649 -28.59 26.64 -22.10
C SER A 649 -28.70 26.80 -20.57
N LEU A 650 -29.81 26.34 -19.95
CA LEU A 650 -30.02 26.44 -18.50
C LEU A 650 -29.44 25.24 -17.73
N LEU A 651 -29.35 24.08 -18.40
CA LEU A 651 -28.92 22.79 -17.83
C LEU A 651 -27.48 22.42 -18.17
N GLU A 652 -26.94 22.84 -19.32
CA GLU A 652 -25.61 22.46 -19.88
C GLU A 652 -24.39 22.66 -18.96
N ARG A 653 -24.52 23.38 -17.83
CA ARG A 653 -23.44 23.63 -16.86
C ARG A 653 -23.80 23.21 -15.43
N ARG A 654 -24.84 22.41 -15.26
CA ARG A 654 -25.32 22.00 -13.93
C ARG A 654 -25.04 20.53 -13.65
N LYS A 655 -24.94 20.19 -12.37
CA LYS A 655 -24.93 18.83 -11.86
C LYS A 655 -26.35 18.41 -11.47
N TYR A 656 -26.83 17.31 -12.01
CA TYR A 656 -28.05 16.61 -11.62
C TYR A 656 -27.87 15.89 -10.27
N PHE A 657 -28.92 15.86 -9.45
CA PHE A 657 -28.96 15.16 -8.16
C PHE A 657 -30.08 14.12 -8.08
N PHE A 658 -31.33 14.50 -8.41
CA PHE A 658 -32.48 13.62 -8.21
C PHE A 658 -33.66 13.99 -9.11
N GLU A 659 -34.59 13.05 -9.33
CA GLU A 659 -35.86 13.29 -10.00
C GLU A 659 -36.95 12.34 -9.49
N GLY A 660 -38.21 12.73 -9.63
CA GLY A 660 -39.33 11.93 -9.14
C GLY A 660 -40.69 12.55 -9.44
N ASP A 661 -41.75 11.78 -9.22
CA ASP A 661 -43.14 12.23 -9.38
C ASP A 661 -43.67 12.70 -8.01
N LEU A 662 -43.93 14.01 -7.88
CA LEU A 662 -44.40 14.63 -6.64
C LEU A 662 -45.78 15.24 -6.83
N MET A 663 -46.63 15.14 -5.81
CA MET A 663 -47.90 15.86 -5.75
C MET A 663 -47.65 17.30 -5.28
N ASP A 664 -47.78 18.26 -6.19
CA ASP A 664 -47.74 19.69 -5.91
C ASP A 664 -48.98 20.07 -5.08
N ARG A 665 -48.77 20.35 -3.79
CA ARG A 665 -49.84 20.66 -2.83
C ARG A 665 -50.52 21.99 -3.12
N MET A 666 -49.80 22.93 -3.72
CA MET A 666 -50.29 24.28 -4.02
C MET A 666 -51.16 24.30 -5.28
N LYS A 667 -50.90 23.42 -6.25
CA LYS A 667 -51.68 23.30 -7.49
C LYS A 667 -52.57 22.05 -7.55
N LYS A 668 -52.49 21.17 -6.54
CA LYS A 668 -53.21 19.89 -6.39
C LYS A 668 -53.09 19.00 -7.65
N LYS A 669 -51.86 18.84 -8.15
CA LYS A 669 -51.53 18.05 -9.34
C LYS A 669 -50.21 17.31 -9.18
N GLU A 670 -50.13 16.11 -9.73
CA GLU A 670 -48.86 15.40 -9.87
C GLU A 670 -47.95 16.09 -10.90
N ARG A 671 -46.67 16.19 -10.56
CA ARG A 671 -45.60 16.85 -11.33
C ARG A 671 -44.38 15.92 -11.39
N ARG A 672 -43.67 15.91 -12.52
CA ARG A 672 -42.30 15.38 -12.53
C ARG A 672 -41.37 16.52 -12.15
N VAL A 673 -40.59 16.32 -11.10
CA VAL A 673 -39.67 17.32 -10.55
C VAL A 673 -38.25 16.81 -10.73
N TYR A 674 -37.33 17.73 -11.03
CA TYR A 674 -35.90 17.45 -11.20
C TYR A 674 -35.09 18.42 -10.35
N LEU A 675 -34.08 17.91 -9.65
CA LEU A 675 -33.17 18.66 -8.78
C LEU A 675 -31.78 18.70 -9.40
N LEU A 676 -31.25 19.91 -9.58
CA LEU A 676 -29.89 20.19 -10.02
C LEU A 676 -29.23 21.23 -9.09
N ASN A 677 -27.91 21.38 -9.18
CA ASN A 677 -27.20 22.40 -8.39
C ASN A 677 -27.76 23.81 -8.68
N GLY A 678 -28.20 24.48 -7.62
CA GLY A 678 -28.83 25.81 -7.68
C GLY A 678 -30.14 25.89 -8.46
N LEU A 679 -30.81 24.78 -8.83
CA LEU A 679 -32.01 24.80 -9.68
C LEU A 679 -32.96 23.62 -9.43
N LEU A 680 -34.24 23.93 -9.20
CA LEU A 680 -35.34 22.97 -9.25
C LEU A 680 -36.15 23.18 -10.53
N VAL A 681 -36.49 22.11 -11.28
CA VAL A 681 -37.31 22.19 -12.50
C VAL A 681 -38.58 21.35 -12.33
N ILE A 682 -39.73 21.92 -12.71
CA ILE A 682 -41.06 21.31 -12.55
C ILE A 682 -41.72 21.14 -13.93
N THR A 683 -42.18 19.92 -14.23
CA THR A 683 -42.82 19.57 -15.50
C THR A 683 -44.15 18.83 -15.31
N GLN A 684 -44.97 18.79 -16.36
CA GLN A 684 -46.21 18.01 -16.43
C GLN A 684 -46.06 16.87 -17.45
N LYS A 685 -46.53 15.66 -17.10
CA LYS A 685 -46.59 14.54 -18.04
C LYS A 685 -47.70 14.76 -19.08
N LYS A 686 -47.38 14.62 -20.36
CA LYS A 686 -48.30 14.68 -21.50
C LYS A 686 -48.84 13.29 -21.85
N LYS A 687 -49.91 13.26 -22.67
CA LYS A 687 -50.57 12.01 -23.12
C LYS A 687 -49.71 11.14 -24.04
N ASP A 688 -48.69 11.72 -24.67
CA ASP A 688 -47.68 11.04 -25.50
C ASP A 688 -46.54 10.41 -24.66
N GLY A 689 -46.62 10.51 -23.32
CA GLY A 689 -45.60 10.02 -22.39
C GLY A 689 -44.42 10.98 -22.17
N LYS A 690 -44.32 12.06 -22.96
CA LYS A 690 -43.29 13.10 -22.78
C LYS A 690 -43.65 14.05 -21.64
N TYR A 691 -42.74 14.96 -21.34
CA TYR A 691 -42.93 16.01 -20.33
C TYR A 691 -43.05 17.39 -20.98
N GLU A 692 -43.74 18.29 -20.30
CA GLU A 692 -43.88 19.70 -20.63
C GLU A 692 -43.35 20.56 -19.48
N TYR A 693 -42.38 21.41 -19.78
CA TYR A 693 -41.84 22.38 -18.83
C TYR A 693 -42.93 23.35 -18.37
N LEU A 694 -43.01 23.59 -17.05
CA LEU A 694 -43.93 24.56 -16.46
C LEU A 694 -43.18 25.74 -15.85
N SER A 695 -42.24 25.44 -14.95
CA SER A 695 -41.55 26.41 -14.12
C SER A 695 -40.22 25.86 -13.61
N HIS A 696 -39.35 26.76 -13.16
CA HIS A 696 -38.17 26.42 -12.39
C HIS A 696 -38.04 27.41 -11.21
N PHE A 697 -37.25 27.02 -10.21
CA PHE A 697 -36.88 27.86 -9.09
C PHE A 697 -35.36 27.81 -8.90
N ASN A 698 -34.73 28.98 -8.77
CA ASN A 698 -33.31 29.04 -8.40
C ASN A 698 -33.18 28.74 -6.90
N LEU A 699 -32.23 27.88 -6.56
CA LEU A 699 -31.97 27.43 -5.19
C LEU A 699 -30.66 28.04 -4.68
N SER A 700 -30.61 28.34 -3.37
CA SER A 700 -29.42 28.86 -2.69
C SER A 700 -29.46 28.50 -1.20
N ARG A 701 -28.39 28.82 -0.45
CA ARG A 701 -28.39 28.71 1.02
C ARG A 701 -29.57 29.43 1.72
N GLN A 702 -30.21 30.41 1.05
CA GLN A 702 -31.36 31.15 1.59
C GLN A 702 -32.71 30.50 1.25
N THR A 703 -32.74 29.43 0.46
CA THR A 703 -33.93 28.58 0.24
C THR A 703 -33.75 27.27 1.01
N PRO A 704 -34.06 27.21 2.32
CA PRO A 704 -34.00 25.95 3.05
C PRO A 704 -35.11 24.99 2.60
N ILE A 705 -34.81 23.69 2.61
CA ILE A 705 -35.84 22.65 2.65
C ILE A 705 -36.28 22.46 4.10
N VAL A 706 -37.58 22.30 4.31
CA VAL A 706 -38.23 22.16 5.60
C VAL A 706 -39.08 20.91 5.55
N ASP A 707 -38.76 19.94 6.41
CA ASP A 707 -39.63 18.81 6.70
C ASP A 707 -40.94 19.35 7.31
N VAL A 708 -42.08 18.86 6.81
CA VAL A 708 -43.39 19.14 7.40
C VAL A 708 -43.82 17.88 8.16
N PRO A 709 -43.97 17.96 9.49
CA PRO A 709 -44.41 16.81 10.28
C PRO A 709 -45.76 16.26 9.80
N ASP A 710 -45.80 14.94 9.66
CA ASP A 710 -46.95 14.23 9.12
C ASP A 710 -48.19 14.41 10.01
N MET A 711 -49.24 14.97 9.42
CA MET A 711 -50.55 15.20 10.04
C MET A 711 -51.65 14.64 9.12
N LYS A 712 -52.88 14.53 9.64
CA LYS A 712 -54.05 13.90 8.99
C LYS A 712 -54.40 14.32 7.55
N ASN A 713 -53.80 15.39 7.03
CA ASN A 713 -53.96 15.85 5.65
C ASN A 713 -52.62 16.02 4.91
N ASP A 714 -51.46 15.92 5.58
CA ASP A 714 -50.13 16.38 5.14
C ASP A 714 -49.04 15.29 5.25
N GLU A 715 -49.46 14.03 5.26
CA GLU A 715 -48.60 12.84 5.24
C GLU A 715 -47.55 12.91 4.11
N ASN A 716 -46.30 12.57 4.42
CA ASN A 716 -45.16 12.56 3.50
C ASN A 716 -44.92 13.91 2.78
N THR A 717 -45.20 15.04 3.43
CA THR A 717 -44.96 16.37 2.84
C THR A 717 -43.63 17.01 3.23
N PHE A 718 -43.12 17.87 2.34
CA PHE A 718 -42.00 18.77 2.60
C PHE A 718 -42.19 20.10 1.84
N LYS A 719 -41.51 21.15 2.31
CA LYS A 719 -41.54 22.51 1.73
C LYS A 719 -40.15 22.98 1.37
N ILE A 720 -40.03 23.76 0.31
CA ILE A 720 -38.86 24.60 0.04
C ILE A 720 -39.31 26.05 0.27
N ILE A 721 -38.60 26.79 1.11
CA ILE A 721 -38.98 28.15 1.52
C ILE A 721 -38.36 29.19 0.58
N SER A 722 -39.07 30.30 0.33
CA SER A 722 -38.57 31.38 -0.52
C SER A 722 -37.54 32.25 0.19
N ALA A 723 -36.40 32.47 -0.45
CA ALA A 723 -35.33 33.36 0.04
C ALA A 723 -35.78 34.83 0.19
N SER A 724 -36.81 35.26 -0.56
CA SER A 724 -37.36 36.62 -0.52
C SER A 724 -38.62 36.77 0.34
N ALA A 725 -39.22 35.66 0.78
CA ALA A 725 -40.46 35.64 1.55
C ALA A 725 -40.50 34.38 2.45
N PRO A 726 -39.88 34.42 3.65
CA PRO A 726 -39.72 33.23 4.50
C PRO A 726 -41.04 32.57 4.94
N ASP A 727 -42.13 33.33 5.00
CA ASP A 727 -43.46 32.85 5.37
C ASP A 727 -44.20 32.15 4.21
N GLU A 728 -43.71 32.26 2.97
CA GLU A 728 -44.30 31.63 1.79
C GLU A 728 -43.44 30.48 1.24
N PRO A 729 -44.00 29.26 1.06
CA PRO A 729 -43.29 28.16 0.44
C PRO A 729 -43.13 28.39 -1.06
N LEU A 730 -41.87 28.45 -1.51
CA LEU A 730 -41.47 28.45 -2.92
C LEU A 730 -41.98 27.18 -3.64
N ALA A 731 -41.94 26.04 -2.92
CA ALA A 731 -42.62 24.82 -3.32
C ALA A 731 -43.15 24.06 -2.09
N TRP A 732 -44.27 23.35 -2.24
CA TRP A 732 -44.80 22.42 -1.25
C TRP A 732 -45.22 21.14 -1.96
N PHE A 733 -44.53 20.05 -1.64
CA PHE A 733 -44.73 18.75 -2.26
C PHE A 733 -45.19 17.71 -1.24
N GLN A 734 -45.83 16.68 -1.77
CA GLN A 734 -46.12 15.42 -1.11
C GLN A 734 -45.50 14.31 -1.97
N SER A 735 -44.63 13.50 -1.36
CA SER A 735 -44.01 12.33 -1.99
C SER A 735 -44.97 11.14 -1.97
N ARG A 736 -44.57 10.02 -2.61
CA ARG A 736 -45.38 8.78 -2.59
C ARG A 736 -45.17 7.92 -1.34
N SER A 737 -44.11 8.16 -0.58
CA SER A 737 -43.80 7.48 0.69
C SER A 737 -42.82 8.30 1.54
N ILE A 738 -42.63 7.92 2.80
CA ILE A 738 -41.71 8.60 3.72
C ILE A 738 -40.26 8.50 3.21
N ALA A 739 -39.86 7.32 2.75
CA ALA A 739 -38.55 7.09 2.11
C ALA A 739 -38.36 7.95 0.84
N ASP A 740 -39.40 8.19 0.04
CA ASP A 740 -39.33 9.12 -1.11
C ASP A 740 -39.11 10.57 -0.61
N LYS A 741 -39.81 11.01 0.44
CA LYS A 741 -39.60 12.31 1.11
C LYS A 741 -38.17 12.45 1.68
N GLU A 742 -37.66 11.42 2.33
CA GLU A 742 -36.30 11.37 2.89
C GLU A 742 -35.23 11.45 1.80
N ASN A 743 -35.39 10.68 0.70
CA ASN A 743 -34.50 10.77 -0.46
C ASN A 743 -34.49 12.17 -1.08
N TRP A 744 -35.66 12.82 -1.20
CA TRP A 744 -35.76 14.20 -1.68
C TRP A 744 -35.08 15.21 -0.73
N ILE A 745 -35.20 15.03 0.58
CA ILE A 745 -34.54 15.88 1.59
C ILE A 745 -33.02 15.68 1.58
N GLN A 746 -32.54 14.44 1.55
CA GLN A 746 -31.10 14.11 1.50
C GLN A 746 -30.47 14.64 0.21
N ALA A 747 -31.08 14.41 -0.96
CA ALA A 747 -30.57 14.92 -2.23
C ALA A 747 -30.50 16.46 -2.27
N TYR A 748 -31.42 17.15 -1.58
CA TYR A 748 -31.39 18.61 -1.42
C TYR A 748 -30.24 19.07 -0.52
N GLN A 749 -29.97 18.36 0.58
CA GLN A 749 -28.82 18.62 1.46
C GLN A 749 -27.49 18.37 0.73
N ASP A 750 -27.37 17.28 -0.03
CA ASP A 750 -26.19 16.96 -0.83
C ASP A 750 -25.94 18.00 -1.94
N MET A 751 -27.00 18.53 -2.53
CA MET A 751 -26.95 19.63 -3.50
C MET A 751 -26.41 20.91 -2.86
N MET A 752 -26.92 21.29 -1.68
CA MET A 752 -26.40 22.44 -0.93
C MET A 752 -24.93 22.24 -0.50
N ASN A 753 -24.58 21.04 -0.01
CA ASN A 753 -23.20 20.68 0.35
C ASN A 753 -22.23 20.71 -0.84
N TYR A 754 -22.72 20.50 -2.06
CA TYR A 754 -21.95 20.61 -3.30
C TYR A 754 -21.73 22.07 -3.72
N GLU A 755 -22.78 22.90 -3.72
CA GLU A 755 -22.67 24.36 -3.91
C GLU A 755 -21.68 24.98 -2.91
N ASP A 756 -21.72 24.53 -1.65
CA ASP A 756 -20.82 24.97 -0.60
C ASP A 756 -19.34 24.71 -0.91
N LYS A 757 -19.03 23.55 -1.49
CA LYS A 757 -17.67 23.17 -1.91
C LYS A 757 -17.26 23.93 -3.17
N LEU A 758 -18.19 24.14 -4.12
CA LEU A 758 -17.95 24.89 -5.34
C LEU A 758 -17.63 26.36 -5.04
N GLN A 759 -18.43 27.02 -4.20
CA GLN A 759 -18.20 28.42 -3.82
C GLN A 759 -16.87 28.61 -3.08
N ARG A 760 -16.51 27.69 -2.18
CA ARG A 760 -15.20 27.72 -1.48
C ARG A 760 -14.01 27.53 -2.42
N SER A 761 -14.14 26.74 -3.49
CA SER A 761 -13.06 26.56 -4.47
C SER A 761 -12.90 27.77 -5.41
N LEU A 762 -14.01 28.41 -5.79
CA LEU A 762 -14.01 29.65 -6.56
C LEU A 762 -13.37 30.82 -5.79
N LEU A 763 -13.66 30.95 -4.49
CA LEU A 763 -13.04 31.97 -3.64
C LEU A 763 -11.51 31.84 -3.61
N ARG A 764 -10.96 30.63 -3.44
CA ARG A 764 -9.50 30.39 -3.46
C ARG A 764 -8.87 30.73 -4.81
N LYS A 765 -9.56 30.51 -5.93
CA LYS A 765 -9.08 30.91 -7.26
C LYS A 765 -9.12 32.43 -7.48
N GLY A 766 -10.02 33.15 -6.80
CA GLY A 766 -10.11 34.61 -6.86
C GLY A 766 -8.94 35.34 -6.19
N GLU A 767 -8.26 34.70 -5.24
CA GLU A 767 -7.11 35.27 -4.52
C GLU A 767 -5.81 35.19 -5.35
N THR A 768 -5.72 34.27 -6.32
CA THR A 768 -4.61 34.16 -7.29
C THR A 768 -4.99 34.81 -8.63
N GLY A 769 -5.10 36.14 -8.63
CA GLY A 769 -5.75 36.89 -9.70
C GLY A 769 -4.99 37.02 -11.03
N HIS A 770 -5.51 36.38 -12.08
CA HIS A 770 -5.62 37.03 -13.39
C HIS A 770 -7.09 37.32 -13.69
N ARG A 771 -7.36 38.51 -14.25
CA ARG A 771 -8.71 39.01 -14.48
C ARG A 771 -9.16 38.70 -15.90
N ASP A 772 -10.17 37.85 -16.04
CA ASP A 772 -11.15 37.97 -17.11
C ASP A 772 -12.53 38.18 -16.49
N SER A 773 -13.25 39.18 -16.99
CA SER A 773 -14.48 39.68 -16.36
C SER A 773 -15.73 39.06 -16.96
N ILE A 774 -16.56 38.45 -16.11
CA ILE A 774 -17.99 38.28 -16.38
C ILE A 774 -18.74 38.95 -15.23
N ASP A 775 -19.57 39.94 -15.57
CA ASP A 775 -20.33 40.75 -14.62
C ASP A 775 -21.62 40.04 -14.16
N LEU A 776 -21.87 40.07 -12.86
CA LEU A 776 -23.15 39.78 -12.21
C LEU A 776 -23.17 40.46 -10.84
N GLY A 777 -23.57 41.73 -10.80
CA GLY A 777 -23.45 42.59 -9.62
C GLY A 777 -24.55 42.49 -8.56
N SER A 778 -24.32 43.29 -7.50
CA SER A 778 -25.22 43.66 -6.39
C SER A 778 -25.29 42.76 -5.14
N SER A 779 -25.44 43.41 -3.98
CA SER A 779 -25.66 42.87 -2.63
C SER A 779 -24.49 42.21 -1.86
N MET A 780 -23.40 42.98 -1.65
CA MET A 780 -22.54 42.80 -0.46
C MET A 780 -22.39 44.10 0.34
N LYS A 781 -23.24 44.28 1.36
CA LYS A 781 -23.05 45.22 2.48
C LYS A 781 -23.87 44.73 3.69
N LYS A 782 -23.34 44.91 4.90
CA LYS A 782 -23.90 44.53 6.22
C LYS A 782 -23.89 43.02 6.60
N THR A 783 -22.73 42.53 7.04
CA THR A 783 -22.62 41.75 8.30
C THR A 783 -21.16 41.71 8.77
N ARG A 784 -20.76 42.76 9.52
CA ARG A 784 -19.50 42.79 10.27
C ARG A 784 -19.74 43.48 11.63
N ASP A 785 -20.71 42.98 12.38
CA ASP A 785 -20.98 43.34 13.78
C ASP A 785 -21.85 42.26 14.45
N ALA A 786 -21.23 41.43 15.28
CA ALA A 786 -21.87 40.58 16.29
C ALA A 786 -20.76 40.08 17.24
N LEU A 787 -20.83 40.39 18.54
CA LEU A 787 -19.79 40.07 19.51
C LEU A 787 -20.22 38.99 20.52
N LYS A 788 -19.21 38.28 21.05
CA LYS A 788 -19.00 37.80 22.44
C LYS A 788 -20.23 37.55 23.35
N VAL A 789 -20.19 36.48 24.16
CA VAL A 789 -20.14 36.55 25.64
C VAL A 789 -19.95 35.15 26.31
N GLN A 790 -19.42 35.20 27.54
CA GLN A 790 -19.14 34.22 28.63
C GLN A 790 -19.85 32.83 28.68
N LYS A 791 -19.24 31.73 29.21
CA LYS A 791 -18.94 31.36 30.65
C LYS A 791 -20.25 31.14 31.45
N ILE A 792 -20.49 30.15 32.34
CA ILE A 792 -19.70 29.38 33.34
C ILE A 792 -20.44 28.00 33.61
N ILE A 793 -19.84 26.88 34.09
CA ILE A 793 -19.93 26.26 35.47
C ILE A 793 -19.36 24.80 35.46
N GLN A 794 -18.87 24.31 36.62
CA GLN A 794 -18.44 22.94 37.01
C GLN A 794 -18.72 22.79 38.56
N PRO A 795 -18.50 21.67 39.33
CA PRO A 795 -18.10 20.27 39.03
C PRO A 795 -18.79 19.15 39.91
N ALA A 796 -18.19 17.95 39.96
CA ALA A 796 -18.32 16.84 40.97
C ALA A 796 -19.59 15.95 40.92
N TRP A 797 -19.65 14.69 41.43
CA TRP A 797 -18.84 13.87 42.39
C TRP A 797 -18.56 12.44 41.84
N ARG A 798 -17.38 11.82 42.00
CA ARG A 798 -16.93 10.90 43.10
C ARG A 798 -17.90 9.78 43.55
N SER A 799 -17.62 8.51 43.17
CA SER A 799 -17.26 7.36 44.08
C SER A 799 -17.38 5.98 43.40
N GLY A 800 -16.60 4.97 43.84
CA GLY A 800 -16.76 3.54 43.47
C GLY A 800 -17.18 2.67 44.67
N PRO A 801 -17.34 1.33 44.51
CA PRO A 801 -16.23 0.43 44.88
C PRO A 801 -16.12 -0.91 44.08
N ARG A 802 -15.14 -1.73 44.51
CA ARG A 802 -14.75 -3.08 44.03
C ARG A 802 -15.84 -4.14 44.31
N LEU A 803 -15.98 -5.22 43.54
CA LEU A 803 -15.35 -6.57 43.65
C LEU A 803 -16.03 -7.49 42.58
N ILE A 804 -15.73 -8.77 42.31
CA ILE A 804 -14.88 -9.81 42.95
C ILE A 804 -13.88 -10.39 41.88
N VAL A 805 -13.53 -11.69 41.93
CA VAL A 805 -12.68 -12.45 40.97
C VAL A 805 -13.13 -13.91 40.96
N GLU A 806 -13.28 -14.57 39.80
CA GLU A 806 -13.12 -16.05 39.77
C GLU A 806 -12.63 -16.67 38.45
N THR A 807 -11.94 -17.79 38.64
CA THR A 807 -10.98 -18.54 37.80
C THR A 807 -11.50 -19.18 36.50
N ARG A 808 -10.82 -18.96 35.36
CA ARG A 808 -10.94 -19.82 34.15
C ARG A 808 -10.17 -21.15 34.35
N ARG A 809 -10.77 -22.31 34.01
CA ARG A 809 -10.03 -23.57 33.77
C ARG A 809 -9.74 -23.76 32.29
N ARG A 810 -8.55 -24.29 31.95
CA ARG A 810 -8.19 -24.73 30.60
C ARG A 810 -8.68 -26.14 30.33
N ILE A 811 -9.11 -26.40 29.10
CA ILE A 811 -8.90 -27.68 28.41
C ILE A 811 -8.08 -27.36 27.16
N THR A 812 -7.19 -28.28 26.76
CA THR A 812 -6.33 -28.10 25.59
C THR A 812 -6.34 -29.39 24.79
N LEU A 813 -6.73 -29.29 23.52
CA LEU A 813 -6.52 -30.34 22.52
C LEU A 813 -5.59 -29.79 21.45
N ARG A 814 -4.61 -30.60 21.07
CA ARG A 814 -3.74 -30.37 19.91
C ARG A 814 -4.26 -31.23 18.76
N THR A 815 -4.29 -30.65 17.56
CA THR A 815 -4.41 -31.40 16.30
C THR A 815 -3.55 -30.70 15.25
N ASP A 816 -2.65 -31.45 14.62
CA ASP A 816 -1.61 -30.89 13.76
C ASP A 816 -2.10 -30.65 12.32
N PHE A 817 -2.17 -29.38 11.90
CA PHE A 817 -2.21 -29.01 10.48
C PHE A 817 -0.85 -28.46 10.02
N ARG A 818 -0.15 -29.24 9.19
CA ARG A 818 1.14 -28.86 8.60
C ARG A 818 0.95 -27.86 7.45
N ILE A 819 0.97 -26.57 7.76
CA ILE A 819 0.88 -25.50 6.75
C ILE A 819 2.19 -25.39 5.94
N VAL A 820 2.09 -25.54 4.62
CA VAL A 820 3.18 -25.24 3.68
C VAL A 820 3.38 -23.72 3.60
N LYS A 821 4.54 -23.23 4.05
CA LYS A 821 4.89 -21.79 3.99
C LYS A 821 5.38 -21.38 2.60
N ARG A 822 4.52 -20.74 1.81
CA ARG A 822 4.97 -19.73 0.81
C ARG A 822 4.82 -18.32 1.40
N HIS A 823 5.72 -17.42 1.02
CA HIS A 823 5.82 -16.08 1.60
C HIS A 823 5.09 -15.06 0.72
N THR A 824 4.34 -14.15 1.34
CA THR A 824 3.90 -12.88 0.76
C THR A 824 4.32 -11.73 1.67
N ASN A 825 4.80 -10.63 1.08
CA ASN A 825 5.36 -9.50 1.84
C ASN A 825 4.27 -8.62 2.46
N ARG A 826 4.60 -7.98 3.59
CA ARG A 826 3.81 -6.88 4.15
C ARG A 826 4.32 -5.55 3.60
N GLN A 827 3.45 -4.80 2.92
CA GLN A 827 3.51 -3.33 2.87
C GLN A 827 2.26 -2.77 3.56
N GLN A 828 2.29 -1.49 3.93
CA GLN A 828 1.14 -0.81 4.53
C GLN A 828 -0.02 -0.73 3.54
N ILE A 829 -1.24 -0.79 4.07
CA ILE A 829 -2.47 -0.75 3.28
C ILE A 829 -3.12 0.62 3.49
N ASP A 830 -2.94 1.51 2.51
CA ASP A 830 -3.80 2.69 2.36
C ASP A 830 -5.26 2.26 2.14
N THR A 831 -6.21 3.10 2.57
CA THR A 831 -7.66 2.80 2.59
C THR A 831 -8.29 2.78 1.20
N ALA A 832 -8.04 1.71 0.44
CA ALA A 832 -8.81 1.36 -0.75
C ALA A 832 -10.13 0.69 -0.31
N HIS A 833 -11.27 1.35 -0.58
CA HIS A 833 -12.60 0.83 -0.24
C HIS A 833 -12.88 -0.54 -0.88
N ILE A 834 -13.63 -1.38 -0.15
CA ILE A 834 -14.03 -2.72 -0.59
C ILE A 834 -15.09 -2.58 -1.70
N THR A 835 -14.67 -2.54 -2.96
CA THR A 835 -15.58 -2.70 -4.10
C THR A 835 -16.00 -4.17 -4.24
N ILE A 836 -16.81 -4.63 -3.29
CA ILE A 836 -17.69 -5.78 -3.48
C ILE A 836 -19.04 -5.18 -3.87
N MET A 837 -19.42 -5.41 -5.13
CA MET A 837 -20.61 -4.84 -5.80
C MET A 837 -20.52 -3.33 -6.09
N SER A 838 -21.25 -2.87 -7.10
CA SER A 838 -21.33 -1.45 -7.47
C SER A 838 -22.47 -0.76 -6.70
N HIS A 839 -22.26 0.50 -6.29
CA HIS A 839 -23.17 1.22 -5.38
C HIS A 839 -24.62 1.40 -5.86
N GLN A 840 -24.94 1.07 -7.12
CA GLN A 840 -26.30 1.14 -7.68
C GLN A 840 -27.08 -0.20 -7.56
N SER A 841 -26.48 -1.29 -7.11
CA SER A 841 -27.13 -2.63 -7.10
C SER A 841 -27.27 -3.29 -5.72
N LEU A 842 -26.99 -2.58 -4.62
CA LEU A 842 -26.91 -3.19 -3.28
C LEU A 842 -28.21 -3.90 -2.83
N PRO A 843 -29.41 -3.27 -2.83
CA PRO A 843 -30.62 -3.93 -2.32
C PRO A 843 -31.06 -5.13 -3.17
N SER A 844 -30.97 -5.02 -4.51
CA SER A 844 -31.31 -6.12 -5.41
C SER A 844 -30.34 -7.31 -5.29
N SER A 845 -29.06 -7.03 -5.00
CA SER A 845 -28.06 -8.08 -4.78
C SER A 845 -28.31 -8.88 -3.51
N TRP A 846 -28.64 -8.22 -2.39
CA TRP A 846 -28.95 -8.90 -1.13
C TRP A 846 -30.32 -9.59 -1.15
N ASN A 847 -31.33 -9.02 -1.83
CA ASN A 847 -32.58 -9.72 -2.11
C ASN A 847 -32.35 -11.04 -2.88
N ASN A 848 -31.45 -11.04 -3.88
CA ASN A 848 -31.09 -12.25 -4.63
C ASN A 848 -30.27 -13.25 -3.77
N MET A 849 -29.46 -12.76 -2.83
CA MET A 849 -28.64 -13.61 -1.96
C MET A 849 -29.45 -14.24 -0.80
N ALA A 850 -30.49 -13.57 -0.32
CA ALA A 850 -31.28 -13.97 0.86
C ALA A 850 -31.69 -15.45 0.85
N ALA A 851 -32.23 -15.95 -0.28
CA ALA A 851 -32.67 -17.34 -0.45
C ALA A 851 -31.53 -18.40 -0.36
N ASN A 852 -30.27 -17.98 -0.41
CA ASN A 852 -29.08 -18.86 -0.35
C ASN A 852 -28.12 -18.52 0.80
N TYR A 853 -28.34 -17.42 1.52
CA TYR A 853 -27.48 -16.95 2.62
C TYR A 853 -27.37 -18.00 3.73
N GLU A 854 -28.49 -18.64 4.09
CA GLU A 854 -28.55 -19.68 5.13
C GLU A 854 -27.67 -20.89 4.81
N LYS A 855 -27.51 -21.19 3.52
CA LYS A 855 -26.71 -22.33 3.03
C LYS A 855 -25.22 -22.02 2.87
N THR A 856 -24.86 -20.74 2.78
CA THR A 856 -23.52 -20.29 2.34
C THR A 856 -22.73 -19.52 3.40
N ALA A 857 -23.41 -18.83 4.33
CA ALA A 857 -22.77 -18.01 5.36
C ALA A 857 -23.16 -18.35 6.80
N ALA A 858 -24.34 -18.95 7.03
CA ALA A 858 -24.93 -19.01 8.37
C ALA A 858 -24.09 -19.74 9.42
N GLY A 859 -23.41 -20.83 9.07
CA GLY A 859 -22.66 -21.64 10.05
C GLY A 859 -21.62 -20.84 10.86
N ALA A 860 -20.97 -19.85 10.23
CA ALA A 860 -19.98 -19.00 10.88
C ALA A 860 -20.65 -17.84 11.64
N THR A 861 -21.64 -17.17 11.02
CA THR A 861 -22.38 -16.05 11.63
C THR A 861 -23.20 -16.48 12.86
N LEU A 862 -23.77 -17.69 12.84
CA LEU A 862 -24.52 -18.31 13.94
C LEU A 862 -23.61 -18.70 15.13
N HIS A 863 -22.34 -19.05 14.88
CA HIS A 863 -21.39 -19.33 15.95
C HIS A 863 -21.13 -18.05 16.78
N VAL A 864 -20.86 -16.93 16.12
CA VAL A 864 -20.69 -15.64 16.81
C VAL A 864 -21.99 -15.15 17.43
N ALA A 865 -23.13 -15.34 16.75
CA ALA A 865 -24.45 -15.01 17.31
C ALA A 865 -24.71 -15.69 18.66
N ARG A 866 -24.37 -16.99 18.80
CA ARG A 866 -24.50 -17.74 20.06
C ARG A 866 -23.57 -17.25 21.17
N ILE A 867 -22.41 -16.68 20.82
CA ILE A 867 -21.48 -16.05 21.78
C ILE A 867 -21.96 -14.65 22.17
N MET A 868 -22.65 -13.95 21.27
CA MET A 868 -23.34 -12.69 21.58
C MET A 868 -24.54 -12.95 22.51
N SER A 869 -25.43 -13.86 22.14
CA SER A 869 -26.68 -14.13 22.87
C SER A 869 -26.43 -14.55 24.32
N GLY A 870 -25.43 -15.41 24.56
CA GLY A 870 -25.01 -15.82 25.90
C GLY A 870 -24.50 -14.69 26.82
N GLN A 871 -24.31 -13.47 26.31
CA GLN A 871 -23.90 -12.30 27.08
C GLN A 871 -25.01 -11.23 27.24
N ILE A 872 -26.16 -11.43 26.59
CA ILE A 872 -27.33 -10.55 26.74
C ILE A 872 -28.11 -10.94 28.01
N PRO A 873 -28.49 -9.99 28.88
CA PRO A 873 -29.34 -10.26 30.04
C PRO A 873 -30.81 -10.47 29.64
N ASP A 874 -31.55 -11.23 30.44
CA ASP A 874 -33.02 -11.31 30.26
C ASP A 874 -33.67 -9.95 30.58
N GLY A 875 -34.80 -9.65 29.93
CA GLY A 875 -35.42 -8.32 29.95
C GLY A 875 -34.71 -7.26 29.09
N ALA A 876 -33.68 -7.63 28.34
CA ALA A 876 -33.07 -6.73 27.37
C ALA A 876 -34.05 -6.34 26.26
N LYS A 877 -33.94 -5.08 25.81
CA LYS A 877 -34.65 -4.52 24.66
C LYS A 877 -33.61 -4.25 23.57
N ILE A 878 -33.68 -5.04 22.51
CA ILE A 878 -32.58 -5.27 21.57
C ILE A 878 -32.95 -4.74 20.19
N LEU A 879 -32.02 -4.05 19.54
CA LEU A 879 -32.04 -3.85 18.09
C LEU A 879 -31.03 -4.80 17.42
N ASP A 880 -31.48 -5.64 16.51
CA ASP A 880 -30.64 -6.42 15.60
C ASP A 880 -30.52 -5.65 14.28
N ASN A 881 -29.42 -4.91 14.12
CA ASN A 881 -29.20 -3.96 13.02
C ASN A 881 -28.37 -4.64 11.92
N GLY A 882 -28.96 -4.82 10.74
CA GLY A 882 -28.43 -5.72 9.71
C GLY A 882 -28.65 -7.20 10.05
N CYS A 883 -29.86 -7.55 10.47
CA CYS A 883 -30.19 -8.87 11.02
C CYS A 883 -30.13 -10.03 10.00
N GLY A 884 -30.09 -9.74 8.69
CA GLY A 884 -30.07 -10.76 7.64
C GLY A 884 -31.24 -11.74 7.76
N THR A 885 -30.96 -13.04 7.77
CA THR A 885 -32.00 -14.09 7.93
C THR A 885 -32.36 -14.39 9.39
N GLY A 886 -31.96 -13.54 10.35
CA GLY A 886 -32.38 -13.62 11.76
C GLY A 886 -31.61 -14.65 12.61
N LEU A 887 -30.36 -14.98 12.24
CA LEU A 887 -29.55 -15.98 12.95
C LEU A 887 -29.25 -15.62 14.42
N PHE A 888 -29.21 -14.32 14.74
CA PHE A 888 -29.10 -13.88 16.13
C PHE A 888 -30.43 -14.06 16.89
N ILE A 889 -31.56 -13.78 16.24
CA ILE A 889 -32.91 -14.00 16.78
C ILE A 889 -33.11 -15.48 17.15
N GLU A 890 -32.70 -16.41 16.28
CA GLU A 890 -32.71 -17.85 16.59
C GLU A 890 -31.85 -18.21 17.81
N SER A 891 -30.73 -17.50 18.03
CA SER A 891 -29.87 -17.73 19.19
C SER A 891 -30.40 -17.11 20.50
N MET A 892 -31.54 -16.38 20.44
CA MET A 892 -32.30 -15.84 21.57
C MET A 892 -33.67 -16.52 21.74
N GLU A 893 -33.98 -17.57 20.95
CA GLU A 893 -35.26 -18.27 20.97
C GLU A 893 -35.61 -18.81 22.38
N GLY A 894 -36.85 -18.54 22.83
CA GLY A 894 -37.32 -18.91 24.17
C GLY A 894 -36.87 -18.00 25.32
N ARG A 895 -36.08 -16.94 25.06
CA ARG A 895 -35.66 -15.98 26.10
C ARG A 895 -36.63 -14.80 26.23
N GLY A 896 -36.81 -14.32 27.46
CA GLY A 896 -37.65 -13.17 27.79
C GLY A 896 -36.99 -11.83 27.44
N VAL A 897 -36.84 -11.54 26.15
CA VAL A 897 -36.29 -10.27 25.61
C VAL A 897 -37.20 -9.71 24.52
N ASP A 898 -37.19 -8.40 24.33
CA ASP A 898 -37.88 -7.74 23.20
C ASP A 898 -36.86 -7.49 22.08
N ILE A 899 -37.14 -7.99 20.86
CA ILE A 899 -36.23 -7.84 19.71
C ILE A 899 -36.90 -7.04 18.59
N THR A 900 -36.26 -5.95 18.18
CA THR A 900 -36.53 -5.28 16.91
C THR A 900 -35.44 -5.69 15.93
N ALA A 901 -35.83 -6.27 14.80
CA ALA A 901 -34.94 -6.76 13.76
C ALA A 901 -35.06 -5.86 12.52
N THR A 902 -33.92 -5.46 11.98
CA THR A 902 -33.84 -4.45 10.91
C THR A 902 -32.80 -4.82 9.86
N ASP A 903 -33.19 -4.70 8.59
CA ASP A 903 -32.33 -4.90 7.43
C ASP A 903 -32.88 -4.08 6.25
N PHE A 904 -32.00 -3.58 5.39
CA PHE A 904 -32.39 -2.80 4.20
C PHE A 904 -32.90 -3.70 3.06
N SER A 905 -32.68 -5.01 3.16
CA SER A 905 -33.10 -6.01 2.19
C SER A 905 -34.49 -6.57 2.56
N GLN A 906 -35.50 -6.21 1.75
CA GLN A 906 -36.86 -6.77 1.82
C GLN A 906 -36.87 -8.32 1.93
N GLY A 907 -36.07 -9.00 1.10
CA GLY A 907 -35.99 -10.46 1.08
C GLY A 907 -35.33 -11.09 2.33
N MET A 908 -34.51 -10.34 3.08
CA MET A 908 -33.99 -10.79 4.37
C MET A 908 -35.09 -10.72 5.45
N ILE A 909 -35.79 -9.58 5.52
CA ILE A 909 -36.92 -9.37 6.41
C ILE A 909 -38.06 -10.36 6.17
N ASP A 910 -38.36 -10.73 4.93
CA ASP A 910 -39.42 -11.70 4.63
C ASP A 910 -39.07 -13.13 5.06
N ILE A 911 -37.78 -13.50 5.07
CA ILE A 911 -37.34 -14.77 5.67
C ILE A 911 -37.57 -14.75 7.19
N ILE A 912 -37.28 -13.65 7.88
CA ILE A 912 -37.55 -13.54 9.33
C ILE A 912 -39.06 -13.58 9.60
N ARG A 913 -39.90 -12.89 8.81
CA ARG A 913 -41.37 -12.97 8.93
C ARG A 913 -41.87 -14.41 8.81
N GLY A 914 -41.39 -15.16 7.81
CA GLY A 914 -41.72 -16.59 7.67
C GLY A 914 -41.27 -17.43 8.88
N LYS A 915 -40.11 -17.13 9.49
CA LYS A 915 -39.67 -17.77 10.73
C LYS A 915 -40.53 -17.39 11.94
N MET A 916 -40.97 -16.13 12.05
CA MET A 916 -41.87 -15.67 13.12
C MET A 916 -43.21 -16.41 13.08
N GLU A 917 -43.78 -16.62 11.89
CA GLU A 917 -45.01 -17.40 11.70
C GLU A 917 -44.81 -18.88 12.05
N GLN A 918 -43.72 -19.50 11.59
CA GLN A 918 -43.44 -20.93 11.81
C GLN A 918 -43.10 -21.23 13.29
N ARG A 919 -42.26 -20.41 13.92
CA ARG A 919 -41.76 -20.60 15.29
C ARG A 919 -42.51 -19.80 16.36
N HIS A 920 -43.56 -19.07 15.97
CA HIS A 920 -44.48 -18.35 16.86
C HIS A 920 -43.79 -17.27 17.72
N TRP A 921 -42.81 -16.55 17.15
CA TRP A 921 -42.04 -15.50 17.83
C TRP A 921 -42.86 -14.21 18.05
N SER A 922 -43.57 -14.14 19.17
CA SER A 922 -44.43 -12.99 19.54
C SER A 922 -43.66 -11.76 20.07
N ASN A 923 -42.41 -11.93 20.46
CA ASN A 923 -41.52 -10.91 21.02
C ASN A 923 -40.55 -10.28 19.99
N VAL A 924 -40.73 -10.60 18.71
CA VAL A 924 -39.91 -10.10 17.59
C VAL A 924 -40.72 -9.14 16.73
N LYS A 925 -40.10 -8.03 16.29
CA LYS A 925 -40.69 -7.06 15.35
C LYS A 925 -39.72 -6.86 14.19
N CYS A 926 -40.21 -6.81 12.96
CA CYS A 926 -39.35 -6.65 11.77
C CYS A 926 -39.69 -5.38 10.98
N GLN A 927 -38.69 -4.55 10.71
CA GLN A 927 -38.79 -3.29 9.97
C GLN A 927 -37.68 -3.20 8.91
N ILE A 928 -37.90 -2.47 7.82
CA ILE A 928 -36.93 -2.31 6.73
C ILE A 928 -36.27 -0.95 6.88
N GLU A 929 -34.98 -0.95 7.22
CA GLU A 929 -34.22 0.24 7.62
C GLU A 929 -32.83 0.22 6.98
N ASP A 930 -32.26 1.39 6.68
CA ASP A 930 -30.82 1.48 6.47
C ASP A 930 -30.13 1.50 7.84
N ALA A 931 -29.18 0.60 8.07
CA ALA A 931 -28.37 0.55 9.29
C ALA A 931 -27.64 1.88 9.58
N GLN A 932 -27.44 2.72 8.55
CA GLN A 932 -26.83 4.04 8.58
C GLN A 932 -27.84 5.18 8.82
N SER A 933 -29.14 4.91 8.97
CA SER A 933 -30.19 5.93 9.14
C SER A 933 -31.48 5.32 9.72
N LEU A 934 -31.55 5.16 11.03
CA LEU A 934 -32.62 4.44 11.73
C LEU A 934 -33.79 5.34 12.14
N SER A 935 -35.03 4.91 11.85
CA SER A 935 -36.27 5.62 12.21
C SER A 935 -36.56 5.69 13.73
N PHE A 936 -35.73 5.07 14.58
CA PHE A 936 -35.95 5.00 16.01
C PHE A 936 -35.53 6.28 16.72
N SER A 937 -36.19 6.57 17.86
CA SER A 937 -35.76 7.66 18.74
C SER A 937 -34.35 7.39 19.29
N ASP A 938 -33.68 8.46 19.71
CA ASP A 938 -32.51 8.37 20.57
C ASP A 938 -32.86 7.57 21.84
N GLU A 939 -31.86 6.90 22.41
CA GLU A 939 -31.91 6.26 23.73
C GLU A 939 -33.00 5.18 23.92
N HIS A 940 -33.42 4.56 22.81
CA HIS A 940 -34.57 3.65 22.74
C HIS A 940 -34.28 2.19 23.16
N PHE A 941 -33.04 1.71 23.04
CA PHE A 941 -32.66 0.30 23.25
C PHE A 941 -31.61 0.14 24.35
N SER A 942 -31.61 -1.01 25.05
CA SER A 942 -30.54 -1.34 26.00
C SER A 942 -29.35 -2.04 25.35
N HIS A 943 -29.58 -2.74 24.23
CA HIS A 943 -28.55 -3.40 23.44
C HIS A 943 -28.76 -3.19 21.94
N VAL A 944 -27.68 -3.04 21.19
CA VAL A 944 -27.69 -3.03 19.71
C VAL A 944 -26.72 -4.09 19.20
N ILE A 945 -27.15 -4.93 18.28
CA ILE A 945 -26.35 -6.00 17.67
C ILE A 945 -26.01 -5.59 16.25
N LEU A 946 -24.73 -5.76 15.88
CA LEU A 946 -24.19 -5.51 14.54
C LEU A 946 -23.35 -6.73 14.14
N ASN A 947 -23.98 -7.87 13.91
CA ASN A 947 -23.30 -9.15 13.73
C ASN A 947 -22.90 -9.39 12.26
N MET A 948 -21.61 -9.24 11.95
CA MET A 948 -21.00 -9.44 10.62
C MET A 948 -21.48 -8.50 9.51
N VAL A 949 -22.34 -7.53 9.82
CA VAL A 949 -22.85 -6.55 8.85
C VAL A 949 -21.85 -5.43 8.53
N ILE A 950 -21.09 -4.92 9.51
CA ILE A 950 -20.36 -3.64 9.37
C ILE A 950 -19.26 -3.63 8.30
N GLN A 951 -18.83 -4.79 7.81
CA GLN A 951 -17.85 -4.88 6.71
C GLN A 951 -18.50 -4.81 5.32
N MET A 952 -19.84 -4.83 5.27
CA MET A 952 -20.66 -4.79 4.06
C MET A 952 -21.42 -3.44 3.93
N ILE A 953 -21.36 -2.58 4.94
CA ILE A 953 -21.99 -1.25 4.97
C ILE A 953 -21.06 -0.22 4.29
N PRO A 954 -21.57 0.68 3.41
CA PRO A 954 -20.75 1.70 2.75
C PRO A 954 -20.08 2.71 3.70
N ASP A 955 -20.84 3.26 4.66
CA ASP A 955 -20.34 4.07 5.77
C ASP A 955 -20.59 3.34 7.11
N PRO A 956 -19.65 2.50 7.55
CA PRO A 956 -19.81 1.77 8.81
C PRO A 956 -19.65 2.68 10.03
N VAL A 957 -19.04 3.86 9.89
CA VAL A 957 -18.95 4.84 10.99
C VAL A 957 -20.33 5.41 11.25
N LYS A 958 -21.08 5.79 10.21
CA LYS A 958 -22.47 6.27 10.34
C LYS A 958 -23.40 5.20 10.94
N ALA A 959 -23.26 3.93 10.54
CA ALA A 959 -24.06 2.85 11.14
C ALA A 959 -23.74 2.59 12.62
N VAL A 960 -22.48 2.76 13.03
CA VAL A 960 -22.11 2.65 14.46
C VAL A 960 -22.47 3.92 15.24
N SER A 961 -22.47 5.10 14.61
CA SER A 961 -23.05 6.34 15.17
C SER A 961 -24.55 6.19 15.44
N GLU A 962 -25.30 5.56 14.53
CA GLU A 962 -26.72 5.29 14.73
C GLU A 962 -26.95 4.28 15.86
N ALA A 963 -26.15 3.21 15.94
CA ALA A 963 -26.17 2.30 17.09
C ALA A 963 -25.87 3.03 18.42
N HIS A 964 -24.92 3.97 18.44
CA HIS A 964 -24.63 4.80 19.60
C HIS A 964 -25.79 5.76 19.95
N ARG A 965 -26.46 6.35 18.95
CA ARG A 965 -27.60 7.26 19.14
C ARG A 965 -28.79 6.53 19.79
N VAL A 966 -29.20 5.38 19.25
CA VAL A 966 -30.40 4.65 19.69
C VAL A 966 -30.18 3.82 20.96
N LEU A 967 -28.95 3.66 21.45
CA LEU A 967 -28.68 3.10 22.78
C LEU A 967 -29.00 4.09 23.89
N GLN A 968 -29.59 3.59 24.97
CA GLN A 968 -29.69 4.30 26.25
C GLN A 968 -28.30 4.49 26.90
N PRO A 969 -28.11 5.45 27.83
CA PRO A 969 -26.86 5.60 28.58
C PRO A 969 -26.54 4.33 29.38
N GLY A 970 -25.28 3.87 29.33
CA GLY A 970 -24.86 2.58 29.88
C GLY A 970 -25.32 1.35 29.06
N GLY A 971 -26.01 1.55 27.94
CA GLY A 971 -26.35 0.49 26.98
C GLY A 971 -25.14 0.01 26.18
N VAL A 972 -25.24 -1.18 25.59
CA VAL A 972 -24.10 -1.87 24.96
C VAL A 972 -24.38 -2.23 23.49
N ALA A 973 -23.52 -1.75 22.59
CA ALA A 973 -23.44 -2.28 21.23
C ALA A 973 -22.51 -3.50 21.21
N MET A 974 -22.96 -4.59 20.58
CA MET A 974 -22.19 -5.80 20.36
C MET A 974 -21.94 -5.98 18.86
N ILE A 975 -20.72 -5.66 18.44
CA ILE A 975 -20.33 -5.55 17.04
C ILE A 975 -19.44 -6.75 16.69
N GLY A 976 -19.88 -7.57 15.74
CA GLY A 976 -19.13 -8.72 15.24
C GLY A 976 -18.54 -8.43 13.87
N ASN A 977 -17.26 -8.69 13.67
CA ASN A 977 -16.64 -8.59 12.34
C ASN A 977 -15.59 -9.67 12.09
N TRP A 978 -15.35 -10.00 10.83
CA TRP A 978 -14.31 -10.94 10.44
C TRP A 978 -12.92 -10.31 10.60
N LYS A 979 -12.05 -11.01 11.31
CA LYS A 979 -10.59 -10.88 11.25
C LYS A 979 -10.03 -11.73 10.11
N PHE A 980 -10.67 -12.87 9.88
CA PHE A 980 -10.28 -13.91 8.93
C PHE A 980 -11.48 -14.79 8.57
N SER A 981 -11.74 -14.96 7.27
CA SER A 981 -12.68 -15.97 6.75
C SER A 981 -11.93 -17.08 6.05
N GLY A 982 -12.04 -18.31 6.55
CA GLY A 982 -11.46 -19.50 5.93
C GLY A 982 -11.96 -19.71 4.51
N MET A 983 -13.26 -19.48 4.27
CA MET A 983 -13.87 -19.54 2.94
C MET A 983 -13.24 -18.51 1.99
N ALA A 984 -13.13 -17.24 2.39
CA ALA A 984 -12.56 -16.19 1.53
C ALA A 984 -11.08 -16.46 1.20
N ARG A 985 -10.30 -17.01 2.15
CA ARG A 985 -8.92 -17.43 1.90
C ARG A 985 -8.83 -18.64 0.95
N LEU A 986 -9.69 -19.65 1.14
CA LEU A 986 -9.72 -20.84 0.31
C LEU A 986 -10.03 -20.47 -1.15
N LEU A 987 -11.09 -19.68 -1.37
CA LEU A 987 -11.45 -19.13 -2.68
C LEU A 987 -10.31 -18.27 -3.27
N GLY A 988 -9.66 -17.43 -2.45
CA GLY A 988 -8.50 -16.64 -2.88
C GLY A 988 -7.30 -17.49 -3.32
N GLN A 989 -7.05 -18.62 -2.67
CA GLN A 989 -6.01 -19.57 -3.05
C GLN A 989 -6.34 -20.26 -4.39
N MET A 990 -7.55 -20.81 -4.53
CA MET A 990 -8.02 -21.46 -5.76
C MET A 990 -7.96 -20.52 -6.97
N TYR A 991 -8.28 -19.24 -6.75
CA TYR A 991 -8.22 -18.21 -7.80
C TYR A 991 -6.77 -17.99 -8.27
N SER A 992 -5.81 -17.92 -7.35
CA SER A 992 -4.39 -17.85 -7.68
C SER A 992 -3.90 -19.13 -8.39
N GLU A 993 -4.34 -20.30 -7.95
CA GLU A 993 -3.97 -21.61 -8.52
C GLU A 993 -4.56 -21.85 -9.92
N ALA A 994 -5.74 -21.29 -10.23
CA ALA A 994 -6.36 -21.35 -11.56
C ALA A 994 -5.60 -20.52 -12.63
N GLY A 995 -4.67 -19.65 -12.22
CA GLY A 995 -3.87 -18.77 -13.06
C GLY A 995 -4.26 -17.28 -13.01
N ALA A 996 -5.26 -16.91 -12.21
CA ALA A 996 -5.88 -15.59 -12.25
C ALA A 996 -5.19 -14.49 -11.40
N GLY A 997 -4.05 -14.79 -10.77
CA GLY A 997 -3.28 -13.84 -9.96
C GLY A 997 -3.84 -13.58 -8.56
N ASP A 998 -3.32 -12.54 -7.90
CA ASP A 998 -3.63 -12.19 -6.51
C ASP A 998 -5.00 -11.51 -6.39
N ASN A 999 -5.98 -12.19 -5.78
CA ASN A 999 -7.35 -11.69 -5.66
C ASN A 999 -7.62 -10.96 -4.32
N LYS A 1000 -8.48 -9.94 -4.36
CA LYS A 1000 -9.04 -9.21 -3.21
C LYS A 1000 -9.66 -10.13 -2.15
N PHE A 1001 -10.16 -11.32 -2.48
CA PHE A 1001 -10.66 -12.29 -1.49
C PHE A 1001 -9.64 -12.64 -0.39
N SER A 1002 -8.34 -12.64 -0.71
CA SER A 1002 -7.26 -12.84 0.27
C SER A 1002 -7.18 -11.75 1.37
N LYS A 1003 -7.87 -10.62 1.18
CA LYS A 1003 -7.87 -9.44 2.05
C LYS A 1003 -9.20 -9.23 2.78
N PHE A 1004 -10.09 -10.23 2.81
CA PHE A 1004 -11.38 -10.14 3.50
C PHE A 1004 -11.23 -10.30 5.03
N GLY A 1005 -11.17 -9.15 5.72
CA GLY A 1005 -11.12 -9.03 7.17
C GLY A 1005 -10.63 -7.66 7.61
N TRP A 1006 -10.90 -7.27 8.86
CA TRP A 1006 -10.37 -6.04 9.48
C TRP A 1006 -9.38 -6.40 10.59
N SER A 1007 -8.44 -5.50 10.87
CA SER A 1007 -7.61 -5.62 12.08
C SER A 1007 -8.37 -5.15 13.32
N GLN A 1008 -7.88 -5.52 14.51
CA GLN A 1008 -8.47 -5.06 15.78
C GLN A 1008 -8.51 -3.53 15.84
N GLU A 1009 -7.41 -2.88 15.44
CA GLU A 1009 -7.28 -1.43 15.42
C GLU A 1009 -8.33 -0.79 14.51
N LYS A 1010 -8.66 -1.38 13.35
CA LYS A 1010 -9.68 -0.80 12.46
C LYS A 1010 -11.11 -0.96 13.01
N SER A 1011 -11.41 -2.08 13.68
CA SER A 1011 -12.70 -2.24 14.36
C SER A 1011 -12.84 -1.26 15.53
N GLU A 1012 -11.80 -1.10 16.34
CA GLU A 1012 -11.78 -0.14 17.47
C GLU A 1012 -11.82 1.32 16.98
N GLU A 1013 -11.17 1.64 15.87
CA GLU A 1013 -11.23 2.97 15.23
C GLU A 1013 -12.66 3.31 14.75
N VAL A 1014 -13.33 2.39 14.04
CA VAL A 1014 -14.69 2.62 13.53
C VAL A 1014 -15.70 2.73 14.68
N ALA A 1015 -15.56 1.93 15.73
CA ALA A 1015 -16.39 2.07 16.94
C ALA A 1015 -16.16 3.39 17.68
N GLY A 1016 -14.89 3.85 17.76
CA GLY A 1016 -14.54 5.13 18.37
C GLY A 1016 -15.04 6.34 17.56
N GLN A 1017 -14.93 6.29 16.23
CA GLN A 1017 -15.52 7.30 15.33
C GLN A 1017 -17.05 7.30 15.37
N GLY A 1018 -17.66 6.12 15.62
CA GLY A 1018 -19.08 5.97 15.95
C GLY A 1018 -19.51 6.54 17.30
N GLY A 1019 -18.59 7.11 18.09
CA GLY A 1019 -18.88 7.80 19.37
C GLY A 1019 -18.56 7.00 20.63
N PHE A 1020 -18.35 5.68 20.53
CA PHE A 1020 -18.11 4.84 21.70
C PHE A 1020 -16.73 5.07 22.33
N GLN A 1021 -16.70 5.44 23.60
CA GLN A 1021 -15.45 5.67 24.34
C GLN A 1021 -14.99 4.43 25.14
N GLN A 1022 -15.92 3.54 25.49
CA GLN A 1022 -15.65 2.32 26.25
C GLN A 1022 -15.76 1.09 25.35
N ILE A 1023 -14.66 0.74 24.67
CA ILE A 1023 -14.58 -0.38 23.73
C ILE A 1023 -13.74 -1.51 24.34
N LYS A 1024 -14.30 -2.73 24.38
CA LYS A 1024 -13.63 -3.96 24.81
C LYS A 1024 -13.75 -5.02 23.71
N THR A 1025 -12.63 -5.35 23.08
CA THR A 1025 -12.56 -6.35 22.00
C THR A 1025 -12.15 -7.73 22.53
N GLU A 1026 -12.88 -8.78 22.14
CA GLU A 1026 -12.46 -10.18 22.25
C GLU A 1026 -12.14 -10.74 20.85
N SER A 1027 -11.09 -11.55 20.74
CA SER A 1027 -10.74 -12.28 19.51
C SER A 1027 -11.29 -13.69 19.62
N LEU A 1028 -12.23 -14.04 18.73
CA LEU A 1028 -12.83 -15.37 18.64
C LEU A 1028 -12.13 -16.14 17.52
N GLU A 1029 -11.75 -17.39 17.77
CA GLU A 1029 -11.09 -18.28 16.81
C GLU A 1029 -11.78 -19.64 16.89
N PHE A 1030 -12.40 -20.09 15.79
CA PHE A 1030 -13.30 -21.24 15.79
C PHE A 1030 -13.38 -21.91 14.40
N ASP A 1031 -13.67 -23.21 14.39
CA ASP A 1031 -13.80 -24.01 13.18
C ASP A 1031 -15.27 -24.29 12.85
N VAL A 1032 -15.64 -24.22 11.56
CA VAL A 1032 -17.02 -24.43 11.07
C VAL A 1032 -17.06 -25.68 10.17
N PRO A 1033 -17.84 -26.71 10.53
CA PRO A 1033 -17.94 -27.92 9.71
C PRO A 1033 -18.74 -27.68 8.42
N LEU A 1034 -18.41 -28.45 7.38
CA LEU A 1034 -19.06 -28.39 6.07
C LEU A 1034 -20.25 -29.37 5.92
N ASP A 1035 -20.76 -29.98 7.00
CA ASP A 1035 -21.83 -30.98 6.95
C ASP A 1035 -23.14 -30.47 6.28
N GLY A 1036 -23.33 -29.14 6.17
CA GLY A 1036 -24.47 -28.51 5.47
C GLY A 1036 -24.24 -28.13 4.00
N TYR A 1037 -23.06 -28.40 3.43
CA TYR A 1037 -22.70 -28.03 2.05
C TYR A 1037 -23.05 -29.15 1.07
N ASP A 1038 -24.32 -29.25 0.67
CA ASP A 1038 -24.73 -30.15 -0.42
C ASP A 1038 -24.08 -29.75 -1.76
N ASP A 1039 -24.13 -30.64 -2.77
CA ASP A 1039 -23.49 -30.41 -4.07
C ASP A 1039 -24.04 -29.17 -4.79
N ALA A 1040 -25.30 -28.80 -4.58
CA ALA A 1040 -25.89 -27.60 -5.15
C ALA A 1040 -25.38 -26.33 -4.43
N VAL A 1041 -25.14 -26.39 -3.11
CA VAL A 1041 -24.47 -25.32 -2.35
C VAL A 1041 -23.02 -25.14 -2.82
N ILE A 1042 -22.27 -26.22 -2.99
CA ILE A 1042 -20.89 -26.19 -3.48
C ILE A 1042 -20.84 -25.59 -4.90
N GLN A 1043 -21.72 -26.03 -5.80
CA GLN A 1043 -21.87 -25.47 -7.15
C GLN A 1043 -22.32 -24.01 -7.14
N HIS A 1044 -23.15 -23.59 -6.19
CA HIS A 1044 -23.58 -22.19 -6.03
C HIS A 1044 -22.40 -21.31 -5.59
N VAL A 1045 -21.60 -21.75 -4.61
CA VAL A 1045 -20.39 -21.04 -4.15
C VAL A 1045 -19.38 -20.90 -5.29
N ALA A 1046 -19.11 -21.99 -6.02
CA ALA A 1046 -18.16 -22.01 -7.12
C ALA A 1046 -18.55 -21.10 -8.30
N LYS A 1047 -19.85 -20.84 -8.50
CA LYS A 1047 -20.37 -19.97 -9.57
C LYS A 1047 -20.51 -18.50 -9.14
N ASN A 1048 -20.98 -18.23 -7.93
CA ASN A 1048 -21.38 -16.88 -7.52
C ASN A 1048 -20.30 -16.10 -6.74
N PHE A 1049 -19.24 -16.78 -6.25
CA PHE A 1049 -18.03 -16.10 -5.75
C PHE A 1049 -16.93 -16.00 -6.79
N ALA A 1050 -17.12 -16.57 -7.99
CA ALA A 1050 -16.29 -16.24 -9.15
C ALA A 1050 -16.65 -14.83 -9.65
N ASN A 1051 -15.68 -13.92 -9.73
CA ASN A 1051 -15.90 -12.58 -10.29
C ASN A 1051 -15.83 -12.64 -11.84
N PRO A 1052 -16.95 -12.60 -12.58
CA PRO A 1052 -16.94 -13.01 -13.98
C PRO A 1052 -16.29 -11.99 -14.93
N ALA A 1053 -16.21 -10.72 -14.53
CA ALA A 1053 -15.85 -9.60 -15.40
C ALA A 1053 -14.34 -9.45 -15.68
N SER A 1054 -13.52 -10.45 -15.35
CA SER A 1054 -12.04 -10.32 -15.41
C SER A 1054 -11.26 -11.58 -15.80
N LEU A 1055 -11.94 -12.70 -16.10
CA LEU A 1055 -11.30 -13.97 -16.44
C LEU A 1055 -11.75 -14.48 -17.82
N ASP A 1056 -10.83 -15.16 -18.50
CA ASP A 1056 -11.16 -15.99 -19.66
C ASP A 1056 -11.94 -17.27 -19.23
N ALA A 1057 -12.58 -17.93 -20.20
CA ALA A 1057 -13.44 -19.08 -19.94
C ALA A 1057 -12.70 -20.33 -19.44
N ASP A 1058 -11.41 -20.51 -19.76
CA ASP A 1058 -10.60 -21.66 -19.36
C ASP A 1058 -10.09 -21.49 -17.92
N THR A 1059 -9.57 -20.31 -17.57
CA THR A 1059 -9.25 -19.92 -16.19
C THR A 1059 -10.49 -19.95 -15.29
N MET A 1060 -11.64 -19.48 -15.79
CA MET A 1060 -12.93 -19.58 -15.07
C MET A 1060 -13.32 -21.05 -14.83
N SER A 1061 -13.23 -21.91 -15.84
CA SER A 1061 -13.53 -23.34 -15.73
C SER A 1061 -12.63 -24.03 -14.70
N ARG A 1062 -11.31 -23.80 -14.77
CA ARG A 1062 -10.33 -24.30 -13.78
C ARG A 1062 -10.66 -23.83 -12.36
N PHE A 1063 -11.00 -22.54 -12.19
CA PHE A 1063 -11.37 -22.00 -10.89
C PHE A 1063 -12.62 -22.68 -10.34
N THR A 1064 -13.72 -22.70 -11.11
CA THR A 1064 -14.98 -23.33 -10.69
C THR A 1064 -14.78 -24.81 -10.31
N GLN A 1065 -14.02 -25.57 -11.10
CA GLN A 1065 -13.75 -26.98 -10.79
C GLN A 1065 -12.89 -27.13 -9.52
N SER A 1066 -11.83 -26.34 -9.34
CA SER A 1066 -10.99 -26.35 -8.14
C SER A 1066 -11.78 -26.06 -6.85
N VAL A 1067 -12.71 -25.11 -6.90
CA VAL A 1067 -13.63 -24.80 -5.79
C VAL A 1067 -14.53 -26.01 -5.48
N VAL A 1068 -15.12 -26.63 -6.50
CA VAL A 1068 -16.00 -27.80 -6.35
C VAL A 1068 -15.25 -28.99 -5.75
N ASP A 1069 -14.11 -29.36 -6.33
CA ASP A 1069 -13.32 -30.53 -5.93
C ASP A 1069 -12.87 -30.42 -4.47
N THR A 1070 -12.38 -29.24 -4.07
CA THR A 1070 -11.83 -29.03 -2.73
C THR A 1070 -12.91 -28.93 -1.67
N LEU A 1071 -14.02 -28.22 -1.92
CA LEU A 1071 -15.13 -28.15 -0.95
C LEU A 1071 -15.80 -29.51 -0.77
N THR A 1072 -15.94 -30.28 -1.87
CA THR A 1072 -16.40 -31.68 -1.84
C THR A 1072 -15.45 -32.52 -1.00
N HIS A 1073 -14.14 -32.45 -1.26
CA HIS A 1073 -13.14 -33.19 -0.49
C HIS A 1073 -13.14 -32.82 1.00
N MET A 1074 -13.19 -31.53 1.36
CA MET A 1074 -13.21 -31.09 2.75
C MET A 1074 -14.48 -31.51 3.49
N ARG A 1075 -15.64 -31.49 2.82
CA ARG A 1075 -16.90 -32.03 3.35
C ARG A 1075 -16.80 -33.53 3.61
N ASP A 1076 -16.41 -34.29 2.59
CA ASP A 1076 -16.43 -35.75 2.62
C ASP A 1076 -15.37 -36.31 3.60
N THR A 1077 -14.27 -35.58 3.82
CA THR A 1077 -13.25 -35.87 4.85
C THR A 1077 -13.50 -35.20 6.20
N LYS A 1078 -14.58 -34.41 6.33
CA LYS A 1078 -14.97 -33.65 7.53
C LYS A 1078 -13.89 -32.69 8.06
N ILE A 1079 -13.11 -32.09 7.17
CA ILE A 1079 -12.19 -31.01 7.49
C ILE A 1079 -13.00 -29.70 7.59
N PRO A 1080 -13.08 -29.06 8.78
CA PRO A 1080 -13.81 -27.82 8.94
C PRO A 1080 -13.02 -26.62 8.38
N LEU A 1081 -13.71 -25.51 8.14
CA LEU A 1081 -13.10 -24.23 7.77
C LEU A 1081 -12.76 -23.41 9.02
N PRO A 1082 -11.52 -22.94 9.20
CA PRO A 1082 -11.16 -22.04 10.30
C PRO A 1082 -11.68 -20.62 10.05
N PHE A 1083 -12.22 -19.99 11.09
CA PHE A 1083 -12.67 -18.60 11.10
C PHE A 1083 -12.07 -17.87 12.31
N HIS A 1084 -11.75 -16.60 12.12
CA HIS A 1084 -11.41 -15.72 13.24
C HIS A 1084 -12.24 -14.44 13.13
N ALA A 1085 -12.82 -14.02 14.25
CA ALA A 1085 -13.64 -12.82 14.37
C ALA A 1085 -13.16 -11.93 15.51
N TYR A 1086 -13.51 -10.65 15.44
CA TYR A 1086 -13.51 -9.76 16.58
C TYR A 1086 -14.96 -9.57 17.04
N LEU A 1087 -15.16 -9.59 18.36
CA LEU A 1087 -16.39 -9.21 19.04
C LEU A 1087 -16.10 -8.00 19.91
N LEU A 1088 -16.65 -6.85 19.55
CA LEU A 1088 -16.47 -5.60 20.27
C LEU A 1088 -17.71 -5.35 21.14
N HIS A 1089 -17.48 -5.18 22.44
CA HIS A 1089 -18.46 -4.65 23.37
C HIS A 1089 -18.20 -3.15 23.52
N CYS A 1090 -19.13 -2.33 23.07
CA CYS A 1090 -19.01 -0.88 23.06
C CYS A 1090 -20.10 -0.29 23.96
N THR A 1091 -19.72 0.26 25.12
CA THR A 1091 -20.67 0.87 26.07
C THR A 1091 -20.81 2.37 25.82
N LYS A 1092 -22.04 2.86 25.84
CA LYS A 1092 -22.40 4.29 25.79
C LYS A 1092 -22.19 4.96 27.15
#